data_AF-A0A960WUG5-F1
#
_entry.id   AF-A0A960WUG5-F1
#
_cell.length_a   1.000
_cell.length_b   1.000
_cell.length_c   1.000
_cell.angle_alpha   90.00
_cell.angle_beta   90.00
_cell.angle_gamma   90.00
#
_symmetry.space_group_name_H-M   'P 1'
#
loop_
_entity.id
_entity.type
_entity.pdbx_description
1 polymer ?
#
loop_
_entity_poly.entity_id
_entity_poly.type
_entity_poly.pdbx_seq_one_letter_code
_entity_poly.pdbx_strand_id
1 'polypeptide(L)'
;MPVFGESPRILRSFLPWGLVGILYSGHLFSSDSVPLRTGPHRDLAIAAVESGVSEITLTGNSPHFWTAPVAAKFDPEEHQVIAFEYFSPAGIESVELRYRQSDGTMTYAGESSLPVAETWQPFAIDFSEIRPVPPRSDPEFRFHLAFANKPGATLRIRNFEVRGANNAERQARARREVVRRQREADAESILGHLQKEMSSAIQEIRVASDKVLLSGRVEGKAVFRELQIHESSHLASAFPVDAEGLEGEFSLEIPRFVEGRDRALSRWRLDGPDGAPVSRARWFDVTDPVVVGNLPKMTAPHQKGLGGIPPVPRPDHVLFELGIRHATINLVLSPMISPSPKPGFTPFTVDGREWFANEPMLRGIETTVRHLNEKEVLVSGILLIPNQIGNPMTHLEAEPRGVYAMPNLADVEGAACYRAVIHLLAQRFTRPDCRIINWILHNEIDQAGVWTNMGDQPLARYLDSYLRSMRLVYHTMRLRDPHARTFISLTHHWTKPSFGSGAYTVRPMLDLFAEMAVAEGDFEWGIAYHPYPQDLRNPDTWNDGDVTNDFDTPYITPKNLEVLPAYLAQDRFLFQGKTPRAILFSEQGFNTPTLSEEDQRRQVAGLIYTFRKLRQMPTVEAWHLHRYQDMPAGEGGLRLGILDDQGVRKLGWHAYAAIGGEEEATFARIADEVMNP
;
A
#
# COMPACT_ATOMS: atom_id res chain seq x y z
N MET A 1 11.13 41.20 51.00
CA MET A 1 12.29 42.10 50.80
C MET A 1 13.41 41.27 50.19
N PRO A 2 14.18 41.70 49.17
CA PRO A 2 14.37 43.02 48.53
C PRO A 2 13.73 43.08 47.12
N VAL A 3 13.36 44.23 46.51
CA VAL A 3 14.08 45.41 45.91
C VAL A 3 14.63 45.19 44.49
N PHE A 4 14.15 46.10 43.62
CA PHE A 4 14.18 46.26 42.16
C PHE A 4 15.55 46.58 41.50
N GLY A 5 15.60 46.38 40.17
CA GLY A 5 16.49 47.04 39.21
C GLY A 5 16.14 46.67 37.75
N GLU A 6 15.93 47.66 36.89
CA GLU A 6 15.14 47.66 35.65
C GLU A 6 15.86 47.27 34.33
N SER A 7 15.09 46.73 33.36
CA SER A 7 14.99 47.11 31.91
C SER A 7 14.58 45.90 31.01
N PRO A 8 14.06 46.10 29.77
CA PRO A 8 12.67 46.42 29.44
C PRO A 8 11.93 45.25 28.73
N ARG A 9 10.62 45.11 28.99
CA ARG A 9 9.73 44.14 28.34
C ARG A 9 9.19 44.68 27.01
N ILE A 10 9.38 43.93 25.94
CA ILE A 10 8.60 44.04 24.70
C ILE A 10 7.29 43.28 24.92
N LEU A 11 6.19 44.01 25.16
CA LEU A 11 4.84 43.46 25.13
C LEU A 11 4.32 43.46 23.68
N ARG A 12 4.00 42.28 23.15
CA ARG A 12 3.08 42.12 22.02
C ARG A 12 1.66 42.24 22.56
N SER A 13 0.96 43.32 22.23
CA SER A 13 -0.46 43.50 22.49
C SER A 13 -1.29 43.04 21.30
N PHE A 14 -2.09 42.00 21.55
CA PHE A 14 -3.38 41.75 20.89
C PHE A 14 -4.37 42.87 21.26
N LEU A 15 -5.18 43.33 20.30
CA LEU A 15 -6.56 43.88 20.44
C LEU A 15 -7.08 44.35 19.05
N PRO A 16 -8.40 44.60 18.85
CA PRO A 16 -9.24 43.88 17.90
C PRO A 16 -9.90 44.77 16.83
N TRP A 17 -10.60 44.12 15.89
CA TRP A 17 -11.81 44.56 15.18
C TRP A 17 -12.04 46.07 14.98
N GLY A 18 -11.92 46.51 13.73
CA GLY A 18 -12.47 47.77 13.23
C GLY A 18 -12.96 47.59 11.79
N LEU A 19 -14.26 47.78 11.60
CA LEU A 19 -14.99 47.78 10.33
C LEU A 19 -14.27 48.55 9.21
N VAL A 20 -14.22 47.98 8.01
CA VAL A 20 -14.27 48.76 6.77
C VAL A 20 -15.35 48.17 5.88
N GLY A 21 -16.23 49.08 5.44
CA GLY A 21 -17.50 48.80 4.83
C GLY A 21 -17.44 48.19 3.44
N ILE A 22 -18.53 47.50 3.16
CA ILE A 22 -19.05 47.07 1.88
C ILE A 22 -18.96 48.21 0.85
N LEU A 23 -18.30 47.96 -0.27
CA LEU A 23 -18.68 48.53 -1.56
C LEU A 23 -18.91 47.38 -2.54
N TYR A 24 -20.13 47.38 -3.05
CA TYR A 24 -20.73 46.39 -3.93
C TYR A 24 -20.15 46.43 -5.35
N SER A 25 -20.34 45.29 -6.02
CA SER A 25 -20.56 45.13 -7.47
C SER A 25 -19.42 45.41 -8.43
N GLY A 26 -18.79 44.31 -8.85
CA GLY A 26 -18.04 44.19 -10.08
C GLY A 26 -17.67 42.73 -10.29
N HIS A 27 -18.65 41.87 -10.62
CA HIS A 27 -18.35 40.56 -11.19
C HIS A 27 -17.60 40.81 -12.50
N LEU A 28 -16.27 40.70 -12.46
CA LEU A 28 -15.50 40.34 -13.64
C LEU A 28 -15.78 38.86 -13.89
N PHE A 29 -16.90 38.57 -14.55
CA PHE A 29 -17.02 37.33 -15.30
C PHE A 29 -15.78 37.26 -16.19
N SER A 30 -15.02 36.18 -16.10
CA SER A 30 -14.17 35.80 -17.22
C SER A 30 -15.09 35.74 -18.43
N SER A 31 -14.79 36.48 -19.49
CA SER A 31 -15.60 36.57 -20.71
C SER A 31 -15.80 35.22 -21.43
N ASP A 32 -15.14 34.16 -20.96
CA ASP A 32 -15.05 32.83 -21.57
C ASP A 32 -15.58 31.69 -20.66
N SER A 33 -16.68 31.92 -19.92
CA SER A 33 -17.40 30.83 -19.25
C SER A 33 -18.69 30.40 -19.99
N VAL A 34 -19.03 29.11 -19.91
CA VAL A 34 -20.26 28.54 -20.45
C VAL A 34 -21.19 28.18 -19.29
N PRO A 35 -22.32 28.88 -19.11
CA PRO A 35 -23.27 28.55 -18.06
C PRO A 35 -23.89 27.19 -18.30
N LEU A 36 -24.00 26.40 -17.24
CA LEU A 36 -24.62 25.08 -17.22
C LEU A 36 -25.98 25.15 -16.53
N ARG A 37 -26.86 24.21 -16.90
CA ARG A 37 -28.17 24.04 -16.28
C ARG A 37 -28.38 22.59 -15.91
N THR A 38 -29.05 22.36 -14.80
CA THR A 38 -29.50 21.02 -14.42
C THR A 38 -30.52 20.50 -15.45
N GLY A 39 -30.57 19.19 -15.62
CA GLY A 39 -31.40 18.51 -16.61
C GLY A 39 -32.06 17.27 -16.02
N PRO A 40 -32.24 16.19 -16.81
CA PRO A 40 -32.80 14.94 -16.33
C PRO A 40 -32.04 14.41 -15.12
N HIS A 41 -32.78 13.94 -14.11
CA HIS A 41 -32.21 13.49 -12.84
C HIS A 41 -32.92 12.25 -12.32
N ARG A 42 -32.26 11.53 -11.41
CA ARG A 42 -32.77 10.36 -10.70
C ARG A 42 -32.34 10.43 -9.25
N ASP A 43 -33.23 9.97 -8.36
CA ASP A 43 -33.00 9.93 -6.91
C ASP A 43 -32.61 11.30 -6.32
N LEU A 44 -33.05 12.37 -6.98
CA LEU A 44 -32.88 13.77 -6.60
C LEU A 44 -34.23 14.50 -6.72
N ALA A 45 -34.41 15.55 -5.93
CA ALA A 45 -35.37 16.61 -6.22
C ALA A 45 -34.59 17.92 -6.45
N ILE A 46 -34.85 18.60 -7.56
CA ILE A 46 -34.18 19.86 -7.92
C ILE A 46 -35.23 20.95 -8.04
N ALA A 47 -35.13 22.00 -7.22
CA ALA A 47 -36.06 23.14 -7.21
C ALA A 47 -35.30 24.46 -7.35
N ALA A 48 -35.78 25.34 -8.23
CA ALA A 48 -35.31 26.73 -8.26
C ALA A 48 -35.90 27.47 -7.06
N VAL A 49 -35.06 27.89 -6.13
CA VAL A 49 -35.50 28.58 -4.90
C VAL A 49 -35.38 30.10 -5.03
N GLU A 50 -34.39 30.56 -5.80
CA GLU A 50 -34.17 31.97 -6.13
C GLU A 50 -33.58 32.09 -7.55
N SER A 51 -33.50 33.30 -8.10
CA SER A 51 -32.90 33.53 -9.41
C SER A 51 -31.45 33.05 -9.43
N GLY A 52 -31.15 32.06 -10.28
CA GLY A 52 -29.81 31.47 -10.39
C GLY A 52 -29.42 30.50 -9.26
N VAL A 53 -30.33 30.18 -8.33
CA VAL A 53 -30.08 29.26 -7.22
C VAL A 53 -30.99 28.04 -7.33
N SER A 54 -30.37 26.85 -7.38
CA SER A 54 -31.08 25.56 -7.33
C SER A 54 -30.82 24.86 -6.01
N GLU A 55 -31.88 24.44 -5.33
CA GLU A 55 -31.82 23.52 -4.20
C GLU A 55 -31.95 22.08 -4.72
N ILE A 56 -31.02 21.23 -4.28
CA ILE A 56 -30.93 19.82 -4.62
C ILE A 56 -31.08 19.02 -3.33
N THR A 57 -32.06 18.13 -3.30
CA THR A 57 -32.32 17.21 -2.20
C THR A 57 -32.11 15.78 -2.67
N LEU A 58 -31.28 15.02 -1.96
CA LEU A 58 -31.01 13.62 -2.28
C LEU A 58 -32.16 12.75 -1.76
N THR A 59 -32.78 11.94 -2.62
CA THR A 59 -34.01 11.18 -2.29
C THR A 59 -33.87 9.67 -2.37
N GLY A 60 -32.80 9.14 -2.96
CA GLY A 60 -32.60 7.69 -3.15
C GLY A 60 -31.15 7.24 -3.08
N ASN A 61 -30.88 6.03 -3.57
CA ASN A 61 -29.59 5.33 -3.41
C ASN A 61 -28.56 5.66 -4.50
N SER A 62 -28.97 6.27 -5.60
CA SER A 62 -28.05 6.71 -6.66
C SER A 62 -28.39 8.12 -7.15
N PRO A 63 -28.29 9.14 -6.28
CA PRO A 63 -28.66 10.51 -6.60
C PRO A 63 -27.73 11.08 -7.68
N HIS A 64 -28.27 11.43 -8.85
CA HIS A 64 -27.50 12.03 -9.93
C HIS A 64 -28.36 12.85 -10.90
N PHE A 65 -27.72 13.74 -11.63
CA PHE A 65 -28.34 14.45 -12.76
C PHE A 65 -27.40 14.61 -13.94
N TRP A 66 -28.01 14.74 -15.11
CA TRP A 66 -27.37 15.21 -16.32
C TRP A 66 -27.60 16.70 -16.48
N THR A 67 -26.61 17.42 -17.00
CA THR A 67 -26.86 18.80 -17.44
C THR A 67 -27.87 18.81 -18.59
N ALA A 68 -28.52 19.96 -18.81
CA ALA A 68 -29.04 20.29 -20.12
C ALA A 68 -27.91 20.20 -21.17
N PRO A 69 -28.22 20.08 -22.48
CA PRO A 69 -27.19 20.11 -23.51
C PRO A 69 -26.28 21.32 -23.35
N VAL A 70 -24.98 21.09 -23.36
CA VAL A 70 -23.98 22.15 -23.19
C VAL A 70 -23.99 23.04 -24.43
N ALA A 71 -23.89 24.35 -24.25
CA ALA A 71 -23.97 25.28 -25.36
C ALA A 71 -22.84 25.08 -26.38
N ALA A 72 -23.11 25.29 -27.67
CA ALA A 72 -22.16 25.08 -28.77
C ALA A 72 -20.87 25.91 -28.69
N LYS A 73 -20.84 26.97 -27.86
CA LYS A 73 -19.64 27.76 -27.56
C LYS A 73 -18.66 27.05 -26.62
N PHE A 74 -19.03 25.89 -26.07
CA PHE A 74 -18.13 25.06 -25.28
C PHE A 74 -17.00 24.54 -26.16
N ASP A 75 -15.79 24.81 -25.69
CA ASP A 75 -14.56 24.31 -26.26
C ASP A 75 -13.80 23.51 -25.18
N PRO A 76 -13.60 22.20 -25.34
CA PRO A 76 -12.88 21.37 -24.37
C PRO A 76 -11.40 21.78 -24.17
N GLU A 77 -10.80 22.54 -25.09
CA GLU A 77 -9.43 23.04 -24.94
C GLU A 77 -9.37 24.27 -24.02
N GLU A 78 -10.41 25.10 -24.00
CA GLU A 78 -10.48 26.33 -23.19
C GLU A 78 -11.28 26.13 -21.89
N HIS A 79 -12.31 25.30 -21.90
CA HIS A 79 -13.25 25.11 -20.82
C HIS A 79 -13.01 23.75 -20.12
N GLN A 80 -12.08 23.77 -19.17
CA GLN A 80 -11.54 22.55 -18.54
C GLN A 80 -11.95 22.38 -17.08
N VAL A 81 -12.73 23.32 -16.52
CA VAL A 81 -13.12 23.30 -15.12
C VAL A 81 -14.63 23.46 -15.03
N ILE A 82 -15.30 22.45 -14.46
CA ILE A 82 -16.69 22.62 -14.04
C ILE A 82 -16.70 23.26 -12.66
N ALA A 83 -17.50 24.30 -12.46
CA ALA A 83 -17.51 25.06 -11.23
C ALA A 83 -18.93 25.50 -10.85
N PHE A 84 -19.15 25.62 -9.55
CA PHE A 84 -20.32 26.26 -8.96
C PHE A 84 -19.99 26.75 -7.54
N GLU A 85 -20.81 27.62 -6.98
CA GLU A 85 -20.80 27.87 -5.54
C GLU A 85 -21.89 27.04 -4.87
N TYR A 86 -21.62 26.55 -3.66
CA TYR A 86 -22.54 25.72 -2.91
C TYR A 86 -22.74 26.20 -1.47
N PHE A 87 -23.89 25.83 -0.91
CA PHE A 87 -24.23 25.92 0.50
C PHE A 87 -24.80 24.56 0.92
N SER A 88 -24.19 23.88 1.89
CA SER A 88 -24.61 22.55 2.34
C SER A 88 -24.32 22.37 3.83
N PRO A 89 -25.33 22.52 4.71
CA PRO A 89 -25.15 22.38 6.16
C PRO A 89 -24.73 20.98 6.62
N ALA A 90 -25.02 19.95 5.81
CA ALA A 90 -24.66 18.56 6.12
C ALA A 90 -23.39 18.10 5.38
N GLY A 91 -22.91 18.87 4.39
CA GLY A 91 -21.92 18.41 3.43
C GLY A 91 -22.46 17.31 2.49
N ILE A 92 -21.64 16.94 1.50
CA ILE A 92 -21.83 15.79 0.61
C ILE A 92 -20.51 15.02 0.59
N GLU A 93 -20.57 13.69 0.77
CA GLU A 93 -19.37 12.85 0.89
C GLU A 93 -18.56 12.83 -0.41
N SER A 94 -19.23 12.71 -1.56
CA SER A 94 -18.59 12.83 -2.88
C SER A 94 -19.54 13.40 -3.93
N VAL A 95 -18.99 14.19 -4.86
CA VAL A 95 -19.59 14.62 -6.12
C VAL A 95 -18.69 14.13 -7.24
N GLU A 96 -19.19 13.15 -7.98
CA GLU A 96 -18.50 12.54 -9.12
C GLU A 96 -18.92 13.23 -10.43
N LEU A 97 -17.95 13.58 -11.26
CA LEU A 97 -18.14 14.12 -12.60
C LEU A 97 -17.85 13.04 -13.65
N ARG A 98 -18.79 12.88 -14.58
CA ARG A 98 -18.59 12.14 -15.82
C ARG A 98 -19.08 12.95 -17.01
N TYR A 99 -18.72 12.56 -18.21
CA TYR A 99 -19.29 13.12 -19.43
C TYR A 99 -19.44 12.06 -20.52
N ARG A 100 -20.43 12.28 -21.39
CA ARG A 100 -20.77 11.36 -22.48
C ARG A 100 -19.95 11.68 -23.73
N GLN A 101 -19.41 10.64 -24.36
CA GLN A 101 -18.75 10.70 -25.67
C GLN A 101 -19.76 10.60 -26.81
N SER A 102 -19.39 11.00 -28.02
CA SER A 102 -20.30 10.96 -29.18
C SER A 102 -20.73 9.53 -29.57
N ASP A 103 -19.93 8.52 -29.22
CA ASP A 103 -20.30 7.10 -29.39
C ASP A 103 -21.24 6.57 -28.28
N GLY A 104 -21.54 7.40 -27.29
CA GLY A 104 -22.39 7.08 -26.15
C GLY A 104 -21.66 6.52 -24.93
N THR A 105 -20.35 6.27 -25.01
CA THR A 105 -19.56 5.83 -23.86
C THR A 105 -19.43 6.95 -22.81
N MET A 106 -19.11 6.57 -21.56
CA MET A 106 -18.95 7.50 -20.46
C MET A 106 -17.48 7.62 -20.07
N THR A 107 -17.01 8.85 -19.94
CA THR A 107 -15.68 9.16 -19.43
C THR A 107 -15.80 9.70 -18.01
N TYR A 108 -15.11 9.06 -17.07
CA TYR A 108 -14.94 9.57 -15.71
C TYR A 108 -13.97 10.74 -15.70
N ALA A 109 -14.36 11.84 -15.06
CA ALA A 109 -13.65 13.12 -15.13
C ALA A 109 -13.07 13.58 -13.80
N GLY A 110 -13.41 12.90 -12.71
CA GLY A 110 -12.93 13.22 -11.36
C GLY A 110 -14.07 13.24 -10.35
N GLU A 111 -13.70 13.30 -9.08
CA GLU A 111 -14.63 13.44 -7.96
C GLU A 111 -14.05 14.34 -6.89
N SER A 112 -14.91 14.94 -6.08
CA SER A 112 -14.50 15.76 -4.93
C SER A 112 -15.61 15.82 -3.90
N SER A 113 -15.27 15.91 -2.62
CA SER A 113 -16.25 16.08 -1.54
C SER A 113 -16.72 17.53 -1.44
N LEU A 114 -17.91 17.72 -0.86
CA LEU A 114 -18.42 19.03 -0.45
C LEU A 114 -18.45 19.07 1.09
N PRO A 115 -17.47 19.71 1.74
CA PRO A 115 -17.51 19.91 3.18
C PRO A 115 -18.77 20.64 3.67
N VAL A 116 -19.01 20.57 4.97
CA VAL A 116 -20.06 21.39 5.61
C VAL A 116 -19.80 22.87 5.32
N ALA A 117 -20.82 23.54 4.79
CA ALA A 117 -20.76 24.93 4.39
C ALA A 117 -22.06 25.66 4.79
N GLU A 118 -21.96 26.47 5.85
CA GLU A 118 -23.02 27.39 6.31
C GLU A 118 -22.92 28.78 5.64
N THR A 119 -22.07 28.90 4.62
CA THR A 119 -21.91 30.07 3.76
C THR A 119 -21.63 29.59 2.33
N TRP A 120 -21.80 30.45 1.34
CA TRP A 120 -21.46 30.11 -0.06
C TRP A 120 -19.97 29.83 -0.19
N GLN A 121 -19.63 28.62 -0.64
CA GLN A 121 -18.26 28.17 -0.87
C GLN A 121 -18.06 27.80 -2.34
N PRO A 122 -16.88 28.07 -2.94
CA PRO A 122 -16.60 27.65 -4.29
C PRO A 122 -16.36 26.14 -4.37
N PHE A 123 -16.78 25.54 -5.47
CA PHE A 123 -16.49 24.16 -5.85
C PHE A 123 -16.00 24.11 -7.31
N ALA A 124 -15.02 23.25 -7.57
CA ALA A 124 -14.50 23.05 -8.92
C ALA A 124 -13.97 21.62 -9.09
N ILE A 125 -14.19 21.03 -10.27
CA ILE A 125 -13.49 19.83 -10.75
C ILE A 125 -12.77 20.20 -12.05
N ASP A 126 -11.45 20.06 -12.03
CA ASP A 126 -10.57 20.25 -13.19
C ASP A 126 -10.45 18.92 -13.95
N PHE A 127 -10.91 18.90 -15.20
CA PHE A 127 -10.88 17.72 -16.06
C PHE A 127 -9.92 17.88 -17.26
N SER A 128 -8.99 18.85 -17.21
CA SER A 128 -8.04 19.15 -18.30
C SER A 128 -7.15 17.97 -18.73
N GLU A 129 -6.80 17.09 -17.79
CA GLU A 129 -5.90 15.95 -18.01
C GLU A 129 -6.66 14.67 -18.43
N ILE A 130 -7.99 14.70 -18.40
CA ILE A 130 -8.82 13.54 -18.69
C ILE A 130 -8.85 13.27 -20.19
N ARG A 131 -8.76 11.99 -20.57
CA ARG A 131 -8.85 11.52 -21.95
C ARG A 131 -9.80 10.31 -22.03
N PRO A 132 -10.56 10.15 -23.15
CA PRO A 132 -10.71 11.08 -24.27
C PRO A 132 -11.36 12.40 -23.84
N VAL A 133 -10.99 13.52 -24.46
CA VAL A 133 -11.55 14.85 -24.11
C VAL A 133 -13.05 14.90 -24.41
N PRO A 134 -13.82 15.81 -23.77
CA PRO A 134 -15.22 16.02 -24.12
C PRO A 134 -15.42 16.31 -25.62
N PRO A 135 -16.50 15.79 -26.26
CA PRO A 135 -16.81 16.09 -27.65
C PRO A 135 -16.96 17.59 -27.92
N ARG A 136 -16.25 18.08 -28.94
CA ARG A 136 -16.39 19.47 -29.41
C ARG A 136 -17.62 19.59 -30.32
N SER A 137 -18.44 20.62 -30.09
CA SER A 137 -19.60 20.97 -30.92
C SER A 137 -20.65 19.87 -31.09
N ASP A 138 -20.76 18.92 -30.16
CA ASP A 138 -21.81 17.91 -30.14
C ASP A 138 -23.09 18.48 -29.48
N PRO A 139 -24.22 18.58 -30.21
CA PRO A 139 -25.44 19.19 -29.70
C PRO A 139 -26.13 18.38 -28.60
N GLU A 140 -25.78 17.10 -28.42
CA GLU A 140 -26.31 16.23 -27.37
C GLU A 140 -25.35 16.09 -26.18
N PHE A 141 -24.21 16.81 -26.20
CA PHE A 141 -23.20 16.72 -25.16
C PHE A 141 -23.72 17.20 -23.80
N ARG A 142 -23.46 16.40 -22.77
CA ARG A 142 -23.88 16.63 -21.38
C ARG A 142 -22.81 16.19 -20.41
N PHE A 143 -22.69 16.93 -19.31
CA PHE A 143 -22.02 16.46 -18.11
C PHE A 143 -23.01 15.67 -17.24
N HIS A 144 -22.48 14.74 -16.47
CA HIS A 144 -23.19 13.93 -15.49
C HIS A 144 -22.57 14.14 -14.12
N LEU A 145 -23.37 14.53 -13.13
CA LEU A 145 -22.94 14.68 -11.75
C LEU A 145 -23.67 13.66 -10.88
N ALA A 146 -22.92 12.79 -10.20
CA ALA A 146 -23.43 11.85 -9.23
C ALA A 146 -23.04 12.27 -7.81
N PHE A 147 -23.91 12.05 -6.84
CA PHE A 147 -23.70 12.43 -5.45
C PHE A 147 -23.67 11.18 -4.59
N ALA A 148 -22.75 11.13 -3.62
CA ALA A 148 -22.72 10.13 -2.56
C ALA A 148 -23.00 10.83 -1.23
N ASN A 149 -24.17 10.53 -0.64
CA ASN A 149 -24.51 10.87 0.74
C ASN A 149 -25.79 10.11 1.15
N LYS A 150 -26.17 10.19 2.43
CA LYS A 150 -27.44 9.66 2.93
C LYS A 150 -28.66 10.38 2.30
N PRO A 151 -29.76 9.67 2.00
CA PRO A 151 -31.02 10.30 1.60
C PRO A 151 -31.47 11.35 2.62
N GLY A 152 -32.01 12.46 2.12
CA GLY A 152 -32.41 13.63 2.90
C GLY A 152 -31.35 14.74 2.98
N ALA A 153 -30.11 14.48 2.55
CA ALA A 153 -29.10 15.53 2.44
C ALA A 153 -29.51 16.60 1.41
N THR A 154 -29.21 17.86 1.71
CA THR A 154 -29.53 19.00 0.85
C THR A 154 -28.29 19.82 0.52
N LEU A 155 -28.27 20.38 -0.69
CA LEU A 155 -27.35 21.44 -1.07
C LEU A 155 -28.05 22.48 -1.93
N ARG A 156 -27.62 23.73 -1.83
CA ARG A 156 -27.97 24.77 -2.80
C ARG A 156 -26.75 25.05 -3.66
N ILE A 157 -26.96 25.20 -4.97
CA ILE A 157 -25.92 25.58 -5.93
C ILE A 157 -26.31 26.86 -6.67
N ARG A 158 -25.31 27.68 -7.00
CA ARG A 158 -25.44 28.83 -7.89
C ARG A 158 -24.19 28.99 -8.75
N ASN A 159 -24.25 29.85 -9.77
CA ASN A 159 -23.13 30.10 -10.68
C ASN A 159 -22.55 28.81 -11.30
N PHE A 160 -23.44 27.90 -11.72
CA PHE A 160 -23.05 26.62 -12.31
C PHE A 160 -22.60 26.82 -13.76
N GLU A 161 -21.33 26.53 -14.02
CA GLU A 161 -20.67 26.80 -15.30
C GLU A 161 -19.54 25.83 -15.59
N VAL A 162 -19.09 25.83 -16.84
CA VAL A 162 -17.81 25.27 -17.25
C VAL A 162 -16.95 26.41 -17.83
N ARG A 163 -15.71 26.52 -17.36
CA ARG A 163 -14.83 27.66 -17.62
C ARG A 163 -13.38 27.23 -17.75
N GLY A 164 -12.53 28.16 -18.19
CA GLY A 164 -11.09 28.03 -18.04
C GLY A 164 -10.65 28.03 -16.57
N ALA A 165 -9.49 27.43 -16.31
CA ALA A 165 -8.87 27.45 -14.98
C ALA A 165 -8.53 28.89 -14.59
N ASN A 166 -8.85 29.31 -13.36
CA ASN A 166 -8.48 30.63 -12.85
C ASN A 166 -6.97 30.70 -12.52
N ASN A 167 -6.46 31.87 -12.13
CA ASN A 167 -5.04 32.04 -11.82
C ASN A 167 -4.53 31.09 -10.73
N ALA A 168 -5.30 30.86 -9.67
CA ALA A 168 -4.91 29.97 -8.58
C ALA A 168 -4.88 28.51 -9.01
N GLU A 169 -5.88 28.06 -9.79
CA GLU A 169 -5.95 26.71 -10.36
C GLU A 169 -4.82 26.46 -11.37
N ARG A 170 -4.52 27.43 -12.24
CA ARG A 170 -3.37 27.37 -13.16
C ARG A 170 -2.05 27.28 -12.42
N GLN A 171 -1.87 28.08 -11.36
CA GLN A 171 -0.67 28.00 -10.52
C GLN A 171 -0.57 26.66 -9.80
N ALA A 172 -1.68 26.13 -9.25
CA ALA A 172 -1.72 24.82 -8.62
C ALA A 172 -1.37 23.72 -9.62
N ARG A 173 -1.92 23.77 -10.84
CA ARG A 173 -1.59 22.84 -11.93
C ARG A 173 -0.11 22.93 -12.31
N ALA A 174 0.43 24.12 -12.52
CA ALA A 174 1.85 24.30 -12.83
C ALA A 174 2.76 23.75 -11.72
N ARG A 175 2.39 23.94 -10.44
CA ARG A 175 3.12 23.34 -9.31
C ARG A 175 3.06 21.82 -9.33
N ARG A 176 1.88 21.22 -9.56
CA ARG A 176 1.73 19.76 -9.70
C ARG A 176 2.58 19.21 -10.84
N GLU A 177 2.61 19.89 -11.97
CA GLU A 177 3.42 19.50 -13.13
C GLU A 177 4.92 19.58 -12.86
N VAL A 178 5.39 20.61 -12.15
CA VAL A 178 6.80 20.69 -11.71
C VAL A 178 7.16 19.53 -10.80
N VAL A 179 6.30 19.21 -9.82
CA VAL A 179 6.51 18.07 -8.92
C VAL A 179 6.52 16.75 -9.69
N ARG A 180 5.58 16.56 -10.63
CA ARG A 180 5.52 15.37 -11.49
C ARG A 180 6.82 15.18 -12.27
N ARG A 181 7.30 16.24 -12.95
CA ARG A 181 8.57 16.20 -13.70
C ARG A 181 9.78 15.92 -12.82
N GLN A 182 9.81 16.46 -11.60
CA GLN A 182 10.86 16.16 -10.64
C GLN A 182 10.86 14.69 -10.23
N ARG A 183 9.68 14.11 -10.00
CA ARG A 183 9.53 12.67 -9.70
C ARG A 183 9.94 11.80 -10.88
N GLU A 184 9.57 12.18 -12.10
CA GLU A 184 9.97 11.48 -13.34
C GLU A 184 11.49 11.53 -13.53
N ALA A 185 12.12 12.70 -13.38
CA ALA A 185 13.58 12.85 -13.48
C ALA A 185 14.33 12.05 -12.40
N ASP A 186 13.80 11.99 -11.17
CA ASP A 186 14.34 11.16 -10.10
C ASP A 186 14.24 9.67 -10.44
N ALA A 187 13.11 9.22 -10.97
CA ALA A 187 12.93 7.85 -11.44
C ALA A 187 13.86 7.49 -12.61
N GLU A 188 14.05 8.39 -13.57
CA GLU A 188 15.03 8.24 -14.66
C GLU A 188 16.46 8.14 -14.10
N SER A 189 16.78 8.93 -13.07
CA SER A 189 18.09 8.85 -12.40
C SER A 189 18.30 7.53 -11.66
N ILE A 190 17.26 6.99 -11.01
CA ILE A 190 17.28 5.67 -10.37
C ILE A 190 17.53 4.58 -11.43
N LEU A 191 16.79 4.59 -12.54
CA LEU A 191 16.94 3.61 -13.62
C LEU A 191 18.29 3.74 -14.32
N GLY A 192 18.71 4.97 -14.60
CA GLY A 192 20.03 5.27 -15.17
C GLY A 192 21.15 4.80 -14.25
N HIS A 193 21.01 4.99 -12.94
CA HIS A 193 21.91 4.39 -11.97
C HIS A 193 21.86 2.88 -12.11
N LEU A 194 20.70 2.21 -11.98
CA LEU A 194 20.49 0.75 -12.04
C LEU A 194 21.09 0.08 -13.28
N GLN A 195 21.07 0.76 -14.43
CA GLN A 195 21.54 0.21 -15.70
C GLN A 195 23.01 0.54 -16.01
N LYS A 196 23.58 1.54 -15.34
CA LYS A 196 24.97 1.96 -15.54
C LYS A 196 25.95 0.83 -15.21
N GLU A 197 26.85 0.51 -16.14
CA GLU A 197 28.00 -0.34 -15.84
C GLU A 197 28.93 0.37 -14.85
N MET A 198 29.29 -0.35 -13.79
CA MET A 198 30.15 0.17 -12.72
C MET A 198 31.57 -0.35 -12.91
N SER A 199 32.56 0.55 -12.86
CA SER A 199 33.98 0.19 -13.00
C SER A 199 34.54 -0.52 -11.78
N SER A 200 33.90 -0.35 -10.61
CA SER A 200 34.32 -0.92 -9.34
C SER A 200 33.18 -1.71 -8.71
N ALA A 201 33.52 -2.67 -7.85
CA ALA A 201 32.53 -3.52 -7.20
C ALA A 201 32.95 -3.88 -5.78
N ILE A 202 32.02 -3.76 -4.83
CA ILE A 202 32.10 -4.46 -3.56
C ILE A 202 31.65 -5.90 -3.84
N GLN A 203 32.44 -6.89 -3.46
CA GLN A 203 32.21 -8.30 -3.81
C GLN A 203 31.58 -9.10 -2.66
N GLU A 204 31.99 -8.87 -1.42
CA GLU A 204 31.42 -9.49 -0.22
C GLU A 204 31.37 -8.47 0.92
N ILE A 205 30.26 -8.48 1.65
CA ILE A 205 30.10 -7.81 2.93
C ILE A 205 29.67 -8.83 3.97
N ARG A 206 30.52 -9.03 4.98
CA ARG A 206 30.33 -9.98 6.06
C ARG A 206 30.20 -9.28 7.40
N VAL A 207 29.13 -9.58 8.12
CA VAL A 207 28.90 -9.03 9.47
C VAL A 207 29.39 -10.02 10.52
N ALA A 208 30.32 -9.56 11.37
CA ALA A 208 30.81 -10.27 12.54
C ALA A 208 30.22 -9.68 13.85
N SER A 209 30.67 -10.17 15.01
CA SER A 209 30.15 -9.74 16.32
C SER A 209 30.34 -8.25 16.57
N ASP A 210 31.49 -7.70 16.24
CA ASP A 210 31.95 -6.35 16.58
C ASP A 210 32.49 -5.57 15.37
N LYS A 211 32.60 -6.23 14.21
CA LYS A 211 33.11 -5.65 12.97
C LYS A 211 32.29 -6.01 11.73
N VAL A 212 32.43 -5.20 10.69
CA VAL A 212 31.98 -5.49 9.33
C VAL A 212 33.23 -5.66 8.46
N LEU A 213 33.29 -6.78 7.76
CA LEU A 213 34.40 -7.17 6.88
C LEU A 213 33.95 -7.00 5.45
N LEU A 214 34.75 -6.30 4.64
CA LEU A 214 34.38 -5.97 3.28
C LEU A 214 35.52 -6.28 2.33
N SER A 215 35.20 -6.81 1.16
CA SER A 215 36.15 -7.01 0.08
C SER A 215 35.57 -6.55 -1.25
N GLY A 216 36.47 -6.18 -2.16
CA GLY A 216 36.08 -5.78 -3.50
C GLY A 216 37.25 -5.31 -4.33
N ARG A 217 36.91 -4.73 -5.48
CA ARG A 217 37.87 -4.21 -6.44
C ARG A 217 37.50 -2.79 -6.85
N VAL A 218 38.51 -1.94 -6.93
CA VAL A 218 38.43 -0.58 -7.44
C VAL A 218 39.25 -0.45 -8.72
N GLU A 219 38.64 0.15 -9.74
CA GLU A 219 39.36 0.67 -10.91
C GLU A 219 39.68 2.15 -10.69
N GLY A 220 40.97 2.46 -10.52
CA GLY A 220 41.43 3.81 -10.16
C GLY A 220 41.42 4.04 -8.65
N LYS A 221 41.08 5.25 -8.23
CA LYS A 221 40.99 5.63 -6.80
C LYS A 221 39.54 5.81 -6.40
N ALA A 222 39.17 5.23 -5.27
CA ALA A 222 37.85 5.42 -4.67
C ALA A 222 37.93 5.67 -3.17
N VAL A 223 36.85 6.23 -2.64
CA VAL A 223 36.55 6.28 -1.22
C VAL A 223 35.40 5.36 -0.91
N PHE A 224 35.40 4.81 0.31
CA PHE A 224 34.39 3.92 0.81
C PHE A 224 33.44 4.67 1.74
N ARG A 225 32.13 4.49 1.53
CA ARG A 225 31.10 5.20 2.28
C ARG A 225 30.01 4.27 2.80
N GLU A 226 29.58 4.57 4.01
CA GLU A 226 28.32 4.12 4.54
C GLU A 226 27.15 4.93 3.96
N LEU A 227 26.08 4.24 3.56
CA LEU A 227 24.79 4.81 3.21
C LEU A 227 23.76 4.41 4.26
N GLN A 228 23.12 5.39 4.87
CA GLN A 228 22.01 5.12 5.78
C GLN A 228 20.74 4.75 5.01
N ILE A 229 19.75 4.24 5.75
CA ILE A 229 18.46 3.84 5.16
C ILE A 229 17.74 5.00 4.47
N HIS A 230 17.98 6.25 4.89
CA HIS A 230 17.31 7.41 4.32
C HIS A 230 17.93 7.95 3.02
N GLU A 231 19.14 7.50 2.67
CA GLU A 231 19.85 7.94 1.47
C GLU A 231 19.58 6.99 0.30
N SER A 232 19.05 7.48 -0.83
CA SER A 232 18.91 6.64 -2.03
C SER A 232 20.26 6.41 -2.70
N SER A 233 20.44 5.22 -3.29
CA SER A 233 21.75 4.75 -3.78
C SER A 233 22.26 5.47 -5.03
N HIS A 234 21.38 6.16 -5.77
CA HIS A 234 21.75 6.98 -6.93
C HIS A 234 22.23 8.38 -6.56
N LEU A 235 22.02 8.83 -5.33
CA LEU A 235 22.37 10.18 -4.87
C LEU A 235 23.75 10.23 -4.21
N ALA A 236 24.34 11.43 -4.14
CA ALA A 236 25.55 11.66 -3.37
C ALA A 236 25.27 11.40 -1.88
N SER A 237 26.22 10.75 -1.18
CA SER A 237 26.09 10.52 0.26
C SER A 237 26.48 11.78 1.05
N ALA A 238 25.74 12.05 2.11
CA ALA A 238 26.09 13.07 3.10
C ALA A 238 26.98 12.53 4.23
N PHE A 239 27.21 11.21 4.29
CA PHE A 239 28.00 10.56 5.33
C PHE A 239 29.51 10.70 5.10
N PRO A 240 30.29 10.77 6.19
CA PRO A 240 31.75 10.89 6.11
C PRO A 240 32.35 9.68 5.39
N VAL A 241 33.56 9.88 4.87
CA VAL A 241 34.33 8.79 4.28
C VAL A 241 34.79 7.85 5.40
N ASP A 242 34.55 6.55 5.21
CA ASP A 242 35.00 5.50 6.12
C ASP A 242 36.41 5.00 5.82
N ALA A 243 36.78 4.97 4.54
CA ALA A 243 38.14 4.66 4.11
C ALA A 243 38.49 5.40 2.81
N GLU A 244 39.73 5.86 2.71
CA GLU A 244 40.28 6.56 1.55
C GLU A 244 41.39 5.76 0.88
N GLY A 245 41.71 6.11 -0.36
CA GLY A 245 42.88 5.57 -1.06
C GLY A 245 42.74 4.11 -1.47
N LEU A 246 41.51 3.62 -1.68
CA LEU A 246 41.29 2.28 -2.20
C LEU A 246 41.66 2.20 -3.67
N GLU A 247 42.45 1.19 -4.03
CA GLU A 247 42.94 0.93 -5.39
C GLU A 247 43.14 -0.58 -5.58
N GLY A 248 42.77 -1.11 -6.75
CA GLY A 248 42.89 -2.54 -7.04
C GLY A 248 41.99 -3.39 -6.15
N GLU A 249 42.47 -4.58 -5.78
CA GLU A 249 41.79 -5.44 -4.81
C GLU A 249 41.99 -4.90 -3.39
N PHE A 250 40.91 -4.81 -2.62
CA PHE A 250 40.95 -4.32 -1.25
C PHE A 250 40.22 -5.24 -0.27
N SER A 251 40.63 -5.14 1.00
CA SER A 251 39.92 -5.70 2.14
C SER A 251 39.91 -4.66 3.26
N LEU A 252 38.76 -4.45 3.87
CA LEU A 252 38.56 -3.50 4.97
C LEU A 252 37.90 -4.18 6.16
N GLU A 253 38.30 -3.74 7.35
CA GLU A 253 37.60 -4.02 8.59
C GLU A 253 37.17 -2.69 9.20
N ILE A 254 35.88 -2.57 9.53
CA ILE A 254 35.32 -1.39 10.20
C ILE A 254 34.52 -1.81 11.44
N PRO A 255 34.40 -0.95 12.46
CA PRO A 255 33.58 -1.24 13.63
C PRO A 255 32.11 -1.43 13.23
N ARG A 256 31.46 -2.47 13.75
CA ARG A 256 30.02 -2.69 13.55
C ARG A 256 29.18 -1.71 14.34
N PHE A 257 29.61 -1.35 15.55
CA PHE A 257 28.89 -0.44 16.43
C PHE A 257 29.62 0.89 16.55
N VAL A 258 28.93 1.98 16.22
CA VAL A 258 29.44 3.35 16.35
C VAL A 258 28.36 4.19 17.03
N GLU A 259 28.67 4.78 18.18
CA GLU A 259 27.71 5.62 18.94
C GLU A 259 26.36 4.92 19.21
N GLY A 260 26.41 3.60 19.45
CA GLY A 260 25.22 2.77 19.70
C GLY A 260 24.48 2.30 18.44
N ARG A 261 24.85 2.80 17.25
CA ARG A 261 24.26 2.44 15.95
C ARG A 261 24.85 1.15 15.41
N ASP A 262 23.98 0.22 14.98
CA ASP A 262 24.39 -1.04 14.35
C ASP A 262 24.54 -0.87 12.83
N ARG A 263 25.78 -0.88 12.35
CA ARG A 263 26.15 -0.71 10.94
C ARG A 263 25.98 -2.00 10.13
N ALA A 264 25.59 -3.11 10.75
CA ALA A 264 25.11 -4.30 10.03
C ALA A 264 23.83 -4.03 9.24
N LEU A 265 23.14 -2.92 9.50
CA LEU A 265 21.90 -2.54 8.84
C LEU A 265 22.10 -1.33 7.89
N SER A 266 23.33 -1.11 7.46
CA SER A 266 23.72 -0.07 6.52
C SER A 266 24.03 -0.65 5.15
N ARG A 267 23.99 0.23 4.13
CA ARG A 267 24.52 -0.06 2.80
C ARG A 267 25.91 0.54 2.65
N TRP A 268 26.66 0.01 1.71
CA TRP A 268 28.03 0.40 1.47
C TRP A 268 28.27 0.69 0.00
N ARG A 269 29.00 1.74 -0.32
CA ARG A 269 29.27 2.15 -1.71
C ARG A 269 30.67 2.72 -1.86
N LEU A 270 31.26 2.50 -3.03
CA LEU A 270 32.49 3.15 -3.48
C LEU A 270 32.15 4.35 -4.36
N ASP A 271 32.74 5.51 -4.02
CA ASP A 271 32.61 6.76 -4.74
C ASP A 271 33.98 7.20 -5.30
N GLY A 272 33.98 7.76 -6.50
CA GLY A 272 35.19 8.28 -7.15
C GLY A 272 35.65 9.63 -6.57
N PRO A 273 36.79 10.17 -7.07
CA PRO A 273 37.35 11.44 -6.58
C PRO A 273 36.45 12.65 -6.86
N ASP A 274 35.56 12.55 -7.85
CA ASP A 274 34.54 13.53 -8.21
C ASP A 274 33.26 13.40 -7.36
N GLY A 275 33.22 12.43 -6.44
CA GLY A 275 32.05 12.12 -5.61
C GLY A 275 30.98 11.30 -6.32
N ALA A 276 31.20 10.89 -7.58
CA ALA A 276 30.23 10.07 -8.30
C ALA A 276 30.32 8.60 -7.88
N PRO A 277 29.20 7.86 -7.82
CA PRO A 277 29.23 6.42 -7.58
C PRO A 277 30.02 5.69 -8.68
N VAL A 278 31.01 4.89 -8.26
CA VAL A 278 31.79 3.99 -9.13
C VAL A 278 31.47 2.52 -8.90
N SER A 279 30.58 2.23 -7.94
CA SER A 279 30.05 0.89 -7.65
C SER A 279 28.57 0.96 -7.29
N ARG A 280 27.93 -0.22 -7.29
CA ARG A 280 26.61 -0.41 -6.66
C ARG A 280 26.72 -0.27 -5.15
N ALA A 281 25.70 0.33 -4.54
CA ALA A 281 25.51 0.16 -3.10
C ALA A 281 25.26 -1.32 -2.79
N ARG A 282 25.71 -1.80 -1.64
CA ARG A 282 25.61 -3.22 -1.28
C ARG A 282 25.25 -3.40 0.18
N TRP A 283 24.30 -4.30 0.45
CA TRP A 283 23.94 -4.77 1.79
C TRP A 283 24.87 -5.91 2.23
N PHE A 284 24.79 -6.36 3.48
CA PHE A 284 25.52 -7.56 3.86
C PHE A 284 25.03 -8.80 3.13
N ASP A 285 25.97 -9.63 2.69
CA ASP A 285 25.72 -10.89 2.00
C ASP A 285 25.71 -12.06 3.00
N VAL A 286 26.61 -12.00 3.99
CA VAL A 286 26.90 -13.10 4.90
C VAL A 286 27.04 -12.58 6.33
N THR A 287 26.76 -13.45 7.29
CA THR A 287 26.95 -13.21 8.71
C THR A 287 27.80 -14.34 9.28
N ASP A 288 28.65 -14.03 10.26
CA ASP A 288 29.34 -15.08 10.99
C ASP A 288 28.35 -15.89 11.83
N PRO A 289 28.58 -17.21 12.02
CA PRO A 289 27.65 -18.06 12.77
C PRO A 289 27.36 -17.58 14.20
N VAL A 290 28.28 -16.82 14.80
CA VAL A 290 28.11 -16.24 16.14
C VAL A 290 27.16 -15.04 16.17
N VAL A 291 26.91 -14.42 15.02
CA VAL A 291 26.03 -13.24 14.89
C VAL A 291 24.58 -13.64 14.78
N VAL A 292 24.30 -14.67 13.98
CA VAL A 292 22.92 -15.10 13.73
C VAL A 292 22.40 -15.91 14.90
N GLY A 293 21.15 -15.67 15.29
CA GLY A 293 20.51 -16.50 16.30
C GLY A 293 20.46 -17.97 15.90
N ASN A 294 20.44 -18.86 16.88
CA ASN A 294 20.33 -20.30 16.64
C ASN A 294 18.87 -20.75 16.79
N LEU A 295 18.05 -20.48 15.78
CA LEU A 295 16.64 -20.91 15.74
C LEU A 295 16.46 -21.99 14.67
N PRO A 296 15.71 -23.08 14.95
CA PRO A 296 15.49 -24.15 13.99
C PRO A 296 14.60 -23.70 12.82
N LYS A 297 14.68 -24.37 11.67
CA LYS A 297 13.72 -24.14 10.57
C LYS A 297 12.33 -24.61 11.00
N MET A 298 11.30 -23.81 10.71
CA MET A 298 9.89 -24.23 10.84
C MET A 298 9.39 -24.75 9.50
N THR A 299 8.59 -25.81 9.52
CA THR A 299 7.98 -26.42 8.32
C THR A 299 6.54 -26.80 8.60
N ALA A 300 5.70 -26.76 7.57
CA ALA A 300 4.31 -27.20 7.64
C ALA A 300 4.10 -28.45 6.76
N PRO A 301 3.21 -29.38 7.15
CA PRO A 301 2.88 -30.56 6.35
C PRO A 301 1.97 -30.28 5.15
N HIS A 302 1.32 -29.11 5.10
CA HIS A 302 0.37 -28.74 4.04
C HIS A 302 0.17 -27.23 3.99
N GLN A 303 -0.34 -26.71 2.86
CA GLN A 303 -0.51 -25.27 2.65
C GLN A 303 -1.67 -24.61 3.44
N LYS A 304 -2.58 -25.39 4.04
CA LYS A 304 -3.83 -24.87 4.65
C LYS A 304 -3.57 -23.84 5.75
N GLY A 305 -4.04 -22.60 5.55
CA GLY A 305 -3.89 -21.50 6.51
C GLY A 305 -5.07 -20.53 6.57
N LEU A 306 -4.99 -19.53 7.45
CA LEU A 306 -6.08 -18.57 7.65
C LEU A 306 -5.55 -17.13 7.61
N GLY A 307 -6.24 -16.30 6.83
CA GLY A 307 -5.92 -14.89 6.63
C GLY A 307 -6.62 -14.00 7.66
N GLY A 308 -5.93 -12.96 8.16
CA GLY A 308 -6.53 -11.94 9.02
C GLY A 308 -7.20 -12.52 10.27
N ILE A 309 -6.50 -13.43 10.96
CA ILE A 309 -7.08 -14.21 12.06
C ILE A 309 -7.55 -13.30 13.22
N PRO A 310 -8.57 -13.71 13.99
CA PRO A 310 -8.91 -13.02 15.23
C PRO A 310 -7.78 -13.19 16.27
N PRO A 311 -7.74 -12.33 17.32
CA PRO A 311 -6.89 -12.58 18.47
C PRO A 311 -7.14 -13.97 19.07
N VAL A 312 -6.07 -14.63 19.52
CA VAL A 312 -6.12 -15.99 20.07
C VAL A 312 -5.74 -15.92 21.56
N PRO A 313 -6.67 -15.56 22.46
CA PRO A 313 -6.36 -15.33 23.86
C PRO A 313 -6.18 -16.64 24.66
N ARG A 314 -6.54 -17.80 24.09
CA ARG A 314 -6.46 -19.10 24.77
C ARG A 314 -5.96 -20.19 23.81
N PRO A 315 -5.25 -21.22 24.32
CA PRO A 315 -4.69 -22.31 23.51
C PRO A 315 -5.72 -23.31 22.98
N ASP A 316 -6.96 -23.27 23.48
CA ASP A 316 -8.10 -24.11 23.08
C ASP A 316 -9.07 -23.38 22.13
N HIS A 317 -8.63 -22.28 21.51
CA HIS A 317 -9.46 -21.50 20.60
C HIS A 317 -10.03 -22.35 19.45
N VAL A 318 -11.30 -22.14 19.14
CA VAL A 318 -12.09 -22.93 18.17
C VAL A 318 -11.48 -22.98 16.77
N LEU A 319 -10.70 -21.96 16.38
CA LEU A 319 -9.99 -21.92 15.10
C LEU A 319 -9.09 -23.15 14.88
N PHE A 320 -8.58 -23.77 15.96
CA PHE A 320 -7.69 -24.93 15.85
C PHE A 320 -8.43 -26.19 15.35
N GLU A 321 -9.76 -26.23 15.42
CA GLU A 321 -10.57 -27.27 14.77
C GLU A 321 -10.38 -27.30 13.24
N LEU A 322 -9.98 -26.19 12.63
CA LEU A 322 -9.74 -26.09 11.19
C LEU A 322 -8.48 -26.84 10.74
N GLY A 323 -7.60 -27.23 11.67
CA GLY A 323 -6.36 -27.95 11.36
C GLY A 323 -5.38 -27.12 10.52
N ILE A 324 -5.40 -25.79 10.64
CA ILE A 324 -4.48 -24.91 9.91
C ILE A 324 -3.02 -25.12 10.33
N ARG A 325 -2.09 -24.79 9.44
CA ARG A 325 -0.63 -24.77 9.70
C ARG A 325 0.04 -23.46 9.28
N HIS A 326 -0.72 -22.52 8.73
CA HIS A 326 -0.28 -21.16 8.45
C HIS A 326 -1.31 -20.14 8.91
N ALA A 327 -0.86 -18.97 9.34
CA ALA A 327 -1.75 -17.86 9.67
C ALA A 327 -1.09 -16.50 9.35
N THR A 328 -1.88 -15.52 8.92
CA THR A 328 -1.45 -14.11 8.91
C THR A 328 -2.01 -13.31 10.06
N ILE A 329 -1.19 -12.41 10.58
CA ILE A 329 -1.59 -11.36 11.53
C ILE A 329 -1.18 -9.99 10.99
N ASN A 330 -2.04 -9.00 11.19
CA ASN A 330 -1.76 -7.61 10.82
C ASN A 330 -1.01 -6.91 11.96
N LEU A 331 0.12 -6.29 11.63
CA LEU A 331 0.99 -5.56 12.55
C LEU A 331 0.96 -4.07 12.19
N VAL A 332 0.03 -3.34 12.81
CA VAL A 332 -0.08 -1.88 12.64
C VAL A 332 0.99 -1.19 13.47
N LEU A 333 2.01 -0.61 12.83
CA LEU A 333 3.29 -0.25 13.47
C LEU A 333 3.24 1.03 14.32
N SER A 334 2.61 2.09 13.81
CA SER A 334 2.62 3.41 14.46
C SER A 334 2.21 3.41 15.94
N PRO A 335 1.18 2.67 16.37
CA PRO A 335 0.79 2.63 17.78
C PRO A 335 1.71 1.78 18.68
N MET A 336 2.66 1.02 18.13
CA MET A 336 3.52 0.11 18.90
C MET A 336 4.65 0.83 19.63
N ILE A 337 5.05 2.02 19.18
CA ILE A 337 6.15 2.78 19.76
C ILE A 337 5.80 4.25 19.98
N SER A 338 6.57 4.92 20.83
CA SER A 338 6.47 6.35 21.10
C SER A 338 7.87 6.96 21.27
N PRO A 339 8.12 8.19 20.76
CA PRO A 339 9.38 8.90 21.00
C PRO A 339 9.45 9.53 22.40
N SER A 340 8.36 9.45 23.17
CA SER A 340 8.27 10.01 24.53
C SER A 340 7.53 9.05 25.48
N PRO A 341 7.78 9.15 26.81
CA PRO A 341 7.11 8.30 27.79
C PRO A 341 5.58 8.44 27.74
N LYS A 342 4.88 7.31 27.85
CA LYS A 342 3.42 7.24 27.93
C LYS A 342 2.99 6.17 28.95
N PRO A 343 1.82 6.31 29.60
CA PRO A 343 1.30 5.26 30.47
C PRO A 343 1.22 3.91 29.75
N GLY A 344 1.72 2.86 30.39
CA GLY A 344 1.76 1.51 29.81
C GLY A 344 2.88 1.26 28.80
N PHE A 345 3.73 2.25 28.51
CA PHE A 345 4.87 2.07 27.61
C PHE A 345 6.18 1.88 28.39
N THR A 346 7.09 1.03 27.91
CA THR A 346 8.39 0.74 28.54
C THR A 346 9.57 1.21 27.69
N PRO A 347 10.62 1.76 28.29
CA PRO A 347 11.78 2.27 27.54
C PRO A 347 12.59 1.12 26.90
N PHE A 348 13.13 1.38 25.71
CA PHE A 348 14.13 0.57 25.01
C PHE A 348 15.02 1.49 24.15
N THR A 349 16.24 1.03 23.81
CA THR A 349 17.21 1.84 23.07
C THR A 349 17.50 1.24 21.70
N VAL A 350 17.51 2.08 20.67
CA VAL A 350 17.93 1.73 19.30
C VAL A 350 18.82 2.85 18.77
N ASP A 351 20.00 2.49 18.28
CA ASP A 351 21.01 3.42 17.74
C ASP A 351 21.32 4.61 18.68
N GLY A 352 21.48 4.32 19.98
CA GLY A 352 21.77 5.34 21.01
C GLY A 352 20.59 6.22 21.41
N ARG A 353 19.42 6.05 20.78
CA ARG A 353 18.19 6.81 21.09
C ARG A 353 17.20 5.98 21.91
N GLU A 354 16.61 6.61 22.93
CA GLU A 354 15.54 6.02 23.74
C GLU A 354 14.18 6.13 23.04
N TRP A 355 13.43 5.04 23.08
CA TRP A 355 12.08 4.86 22.56
C TRP A 355 11.23 4.16 23.61
N PHE A 356 9.90 4.20 23.46
CA PHE A 356 8.97 3.60 24.41
C PHE A 356 8.05 2.62 23.70
N ALA A 357 8.00 1.36 24.14
CA ALA A 357 7.23 0.27 23.53
C ALA A 357 5.85 0.12 24.19
N ASN A 358 4.78 0.00 23.39
CA ASN A 358 3.41 -0.17 23.86
C ASN A 358 3.17 -1.60 24.37
N GLU A 359 3.50 -1.85 25.64
CA GLU A 359 3.46 -3.18 26.22
C GLU A 359 2.07 -3.85 26.23
N PRO A 360 0.95 -3.16 26.55
CA PRO A 360 -0.38 -3.76 26.44
C PRO A 360 -0.69 -4.31 25.04
N MET A 361 -0.35 -3.55 24.00
CA MET A 361 -0.55 -3.99 22.61
C MET A 361 0.33 -5.18 22.25
N LEU A 362 1.63 -5.10 22.57
CA LEU A 362 2.60 -6.15 22.25
C LEU A 362 2.25 -7.47 22.93
N ARG A 363 1.85 -7.46 24.21
CA ARG A 363 1.47 -8.68 24.93
C ARG A 363 0.27 -9.40 24.31
N GLY A 364 -0.72 -8.66 23.78
CA GLY A 364 -1.86 -9.27 23.10
C GLY A 364 -1.45 -10.00 21.82
N ILE A 365 -0.54 -9.40 21.05
CA ILE A 365 0.02 -10.00 19.83
C ILE A 365 0.89 -11.21 20.19
N GLU A 366 1.78 -11.08 21.18
CA GLU A 366 2.62 -12.20 21.66
C GLU A 366 1.78 -13.38 22.14
N THR A 367 0.70 -13.13 22.89
CA THR A 367 -0.22 -14.20 23.32
C THR A 367 -0.78 -14.96 22.12
N THR A 368 -1.19 -14.24 21.08
CA THR A 368 -1.70 -14.85 19.85
C THR A 368 -0.61 -15.67 19.13
N VAL A 369 0.57 -15.09 18.93
CA VAL A 369 1.70 -15.76 18.26
C VAL A 369 2.13 -17.02 19.01
N ARG A 370 2.23 -16.95 20.34
CA ARG A 370 2.59 -18.09 21.20
C ARG A 370 1.61 -19.25 21.05
N HIS A 371 0.30 -18.99 21.16
CA HIS A 371 -0.70 -20.05 21.00
C HIS A 371 -0.71 -20.66 19.59
N LEU A 372 -0.43 -19.86 18.55
CA LEU A 372 -0.26 -20.39 17.19
C LEU A 372 0.98 -21.28 17.09
N ASN A 373 2.13 -20.83 17.59
CA ASN A 373 3.37 -21.60 17.56
C ASN A 373 3.26 -22.90 18.39
N GLU A 374 2.57 -22.89 19.54
CA GLU A 374 2.27 -24.08 20.36
C GLU A 374 1.45 -25.14 19.59
N LYS A 375 0.68 -24.72 18.58
CA LYS A 375 -0.08 -25.59 17.66
C LYS A 375 0.64 -25.82 16.33
N GLU A 376 1.93 -25.52 16.28
CA GLU A 376 2.80 -25.68 15.09
C GLU A 376 2.30 -24.90 13.87
N VAL A 377 1.61 -23.78 14.09
CA VAL A 377 1.18 -22.87 13.03
C VAL A 377 2.30 -21.87 12.74
N LEU A 378 2.71 -21.80 11.47
CA LEU A 378 3.67 -20.83 10.96
C LEU A 378 2.98 -19.47 10.83
N VAL A 379 3.50 -18.46 11.52
CA VAL A 379 2.93 -17.12 11.54
C VAL A 379 3.63 -16.22 10.52
N SER A 380 2.82 -15.53 9.72
CA SER A 380 3.24 -14.48 8.79
C SER A 380 2.72 -13.12 9.28
N GLY A 381 3.60 -12.15 9.50
CA GLY A 381 3.23 -10.81 9.95
C GLY A 381 3.16 -9.83 8.78
N ILE A 382 2.01 -9.19 8.56
CA ILE A 382 1.82 -8.13 7.57
C ILE A 382 2.11 -6.79 8.24
N LEU A 383 3.15 -6.09 7.79
CA LEU A 383 3.57 -4.82 8.38
C LEU A 383 2.78 -3.66 7.76
N LEU A 384 2.07 -2.90 8.58
CA LEU A 384 1.17 -1.85 8.10
C LEU A 384 1.47 -0.51 8.78
N ILE A 385 1.54 0.55 8.00
CA ILE A 385 1.74 1.92 8.51
C ILE A 385 0.46 2.70 8.24
N PRO A 386 -0.31 3.06 9.27
CA PRO A 386 -1.49 3.90 9.11
C PRO A 386 -1.14 5.19 8.37
N ASN A 387 -1.95 5.56 7.38
CA ASN A 387 -1.79 6.83 6.71
C ASN A 387 -2.29 7.95 7.62
N GLN A 388 -1.38 8.53 8.40
CA GLN A 388 -1.69 9.56 9.39
C GLN A 388 -0.80 10.77 9.19
N ILE A 389 -1.42 11.89 8.81
CA ILE A 389 -0.73 13.18 8.64
C ILE A 389 -0.01 13.56 9.94
N GLY A 390 1.27 13.93 9.82
CA GLY A 390 2.11 14.33 10.95
C GLY A 390 2.69 13.17 11.77
N ASN A 391 2.36 11.92 11.47
CA ASN A 391 3.08 10.78 12.03
C ASN A 391 4.45 10.63 11.34
N PRO A 392 5.57 10.56 12.08
CA PRO A 392 6.90 10.45 11.47
C PRO A 392 7.08 9.26 10.53
N MET A 393 6.39 8.13 10.76
CA MET A 393 6.50 6.95 9.90
C MET A 393 5.67 7.03 8.61
N THR A 394 4.70 7.93 8.50
CA THR A 394 3.90 8.11 7.28
C THR A 394 4.75 8.83 6.22
N HIS A 395 4.88 8.28 5.02
CA HIS A 395 5.60 8.94 3.94
C HIS A 395 5.10 10.37 3.69
N LEU A 396 6.01 11.33 3.53
CA LEU A 396 5.69 12.77 3.43
C LEU A 396 4.79 13.11 2.24
N GLU A 397 4.92 12.34 1.16
CA GLU A 397 4.12 12.49 -0.06
C GLU A 397 2.85 11.63 -0.07
N ALA A 398 2.53 10.94 1.02
CA ALA A 398 1.29 10.18 1.11
C ALA A 398 0.07 11.11 1.02
N GLU A 399 -0.92 10.69 0.25
CA GLU A 399 -2.16 11.42 -0.01
C GLU A 399 -3.28 10.92 0.91
N PRO A 400 -4.25 11.78 1.28
CA PRO A 400 -5.34 11.40 2.19
C PRO A 400 -6.21 10.22 1.72
N ARG A 401 -6.19 9.86 0.43
CA ARG A 401 -6.97 8.74 -0.12
C ARG A 401 -6.49 7.35 0.35
N GLY A 402 -5.23 7.24 0.80
CA GLY A 402 -4.67 5.96 1.24
C GLY A 402 -5.14 5.56 2.64
N VAL A 403 -5.40 4.26 2.86
CA VAL A 403 -5.65 3.67 4.18
C VAL A 403 -4.33 3.47 4.93
N TYR A 404 -3.33 2.94 4.23
CA TYR A 404 -1.98 2.76 4.73
C TYR A 404 -0.98 3.51 3.82
N ALA A 405 0.19 3.79 4.37
CA ALA A 405 1.25 4.54 3.71
C ALA A 405 2.54 3.69 3.58
N MET A 406 3.37 4.06 2.61
CA MET A 406 4.78 3.65 2.60
C MET A 406 5.48 4.23 3.86
N PRO A 407 6.50 3.56 4.45
CA PRO A 407 7.31 4.16 5.49
C PRO A 407 8.02 5.41 4.97
N ASN A 408 8.09 6.43 5.82
CA ASN A 408 8.92 7.60 5.58
C ASN A 408 10.41 7.27 5.75
N LEU A 409 11.03 6.86 4.65
CA LEU A 409 12.48 6.67 4.57
C LEU A 409 13.17 7.82 3.85
N ALA A 410 12.48 8.92 3.55
CA ALA A 410 13.12 10.09 2.94
C ALA A 410 13.71 11.05 3.98
N ASP A 411 13.25 10.94 5.23
CA ASP A 411 13.65 11.79 6.35
C ASP A 411 14.33 10.98 7.47
N VAL A 412 15.25 11.63 8.19
CA VAL A 412 16.04 11.01 9.26
C VAL A 412 15.16 10.56 10.43
N GLU A 413 14.17 11.37 10.83
CA GLU A 413 13.28 11.05 11.95
C GLU A 413 12.35 9.89 11.58
N GLY A 414 11.77 9.94 10.38
CA GLY A 414 10.91 8.85 9.87
C GLY A 414 11.67 7.52 9.78
N ALA A 415 12.88 7.55 9.23
CA ALA A 415 13.76 6.41 9.14
C ALA A 415 14.13 5.82 10.50
N ALA A 416 14.48 6.67 11.48
CA ALA A 416 14.81 6.25 12.84
C ALA A 416 13.60 5.62 13.54
N CYS A 417 12.41 6.20 13.38
CA CYS A 417 11.16 5.69 13.94
C CYS A 417 10.81 4.32 13.38
N TYR A 418 10.86 4.16 12.04
CA TYR A 418 10.62 2.87 11.38
C TYR A 418 11.64 1.83 11.82
N ARG A 419 12.93 2.17 11.86
CA ARG A 419 13.98 1.27 12.34
C ARG A 419 13.78 0.83 13.79
N ALA A 420 13.36 1.73 14.67
CA ALA A 420 13.10 1.41 16.07
C ALA A 420 11.98 0.38 16.25
N VAL A 421 10.85 0.54 15.53
CA VAL A 421 9.75 -0.44 15.60
C VAL A 421 10.14 -1.78 14.98
N ILE A 422 10.89 -1.80 13.88
CA ILE A 422 11.38 -3.05 13.28
C ILE A 422 12.35 -3.78 14.23
N HIS A 423 13.24 -3.05 14.91
CA HIS A 423 14.12 -3.62 15.93
C HIS A 423 13.32 -4.22 17.11
N LEU A 424 12.30 -3.51 17.59
CA LEU A 424 11.40 -4.00 18.64
C LEU A 424 10.67 -5.27 18.21
N LEU A 425 10.12 -5.31 17.00
CA LEU A 425 9.48 -6.51 16.45
C LEU A 425 10.44 -7.69 16.39
N ALA A 426 11.68 -7.46 15.92
CA ALA A 426 12.70 -8.49 15.89
C ALA A 426 12.97 -9.03 17.32
N GLN A 427 13.11 -8.15 18.32
CA GLN A 427 13.27 -8.59 19.71
C GLN A 427 12.08 -9.40 20.25
N ARG A 428 10.84 -9.04 19.86
CA ARG A 428 9.62 -9.66 20.43
C ARG A 428 9.17 -10.92 19.71
N PHE A 429 9.45 -11.05 18.42
CA PHE A 429 8.86 -12.08 17.55
C PHE A 429 9.90 -12.93 16.81
N THR A 430 11.16 -12.92 17.24
CA THR A 430 12.18 -13.88 16.78
C THR A 430 12.76 -14.67 17.97
N ARG A 431 11.88 -15.21 18.82
CA ARG A 431 12.25 -16.03 19.98
C ARG A 431 11.76 -17.47 19.82
N PRO A 432 12.38 -18.46 20.49
CA PRO A 432 11.93 -19.85 20.39
C PRO A 432 10.45 -20.08 20.76
N ASP A 433 9.93 -19.29 21.72
CA ASP A 433 8.56 -19.41 22.21
C ASP A 433 7.56 -18.50 21.48
N CYS A 434 8.03 -17.48 20.77
CA CYS A 434 7.20 -16.45 20.14
C CYS A 434 7.87 -15.99 18.84
N ARG A 435 7.42 -16.56 17.72
CA ARG A 435 8.10 -16.47 16.45
C ARG A 435 7.16 -16.18 15.27
N ILE A 436 7.50 -15.12 14.55
CA ILE A 436 6.97 -14.80 13.21
C ILE A 436 8.08 -15.10 12.21
N ILE A 437 7.84 -16.06 11.32
CA ILE A 437 8.86 -16.57 10.39
C ILE A 437 8.84 -15.86 9.04
N ASN A 438 7.65 -15.38 8.64
CA ASN A 438 7.45 -14.68 7.37
C ASN A 438 7.03 -13.24 7.65
N TRP A 439 7.65 -12.29 6.96
CA TRP A 439 7.37 -10.86 7.10
C TRP A 439 6.86 -10.35 5.76
N ILE A 440 5.57 -10.05 5.68
CA ILE A 440 4.93 -9.52 4.48
C ILE A 440 5.03 -7.98 4.56
N LEU A 441 5.66 -7.37 3.57
CA LEU A 441 5.93 -5.93 3.59
C LEU A 441 4.80 -5.18 2.93
N HIS A 442 4.07 -4.46 3.77
CA HIS A 442 2.91 -3.64 3.41
C HIS A 442 1.82 -4.50 2.75
N ASN A 443 0.74 -3.87 2.29
CA ASN A 443 -0.37 -4.58 1.68
C ASN A 443 -0.55 -4.12 0.24
N GLU A 444 -0.69 -5.08 -0.69
CA GLU A 444 -1.12 -4.85 -2.07
C GLU A 444 -0.41 -3.65 -2.72
N ILE A 445 0.91 -3.74 -2.83
CA ILE A 445 1.73 -2.58 -3.22
C ILE A 445 1.49 -2.15 -4.68
N ASP A 446 0.89 -3.02 -5.48
CA ASP A 446 0.41 -2.70 -6.82
C ASP A 446 -0.85 -1.83 -6.78
N GLN A 447 -1.65 -1.86 -5.70
CA GLN A 447 -2.73 -0.90 -5.46
C GLN A 447 -2.26 0.20 -4.48
N ALA A 448 -1.10 0.78 -4.80
CA ALA A 448 -0.37 1.74 -3.96
C ALA A 448 -1.23 2.92 -3.49
N GLY A 449 -2.10 3.46 -4.34
CA GLY A 449 -2.98 4.57 -4.01
C GLY A 449 -3.83 4.34 -2.74
N VAL A 450 -4.21 3.10 -2.46
CA VAL A 450 -5.06 2.74 -1.32
C VAL A 450 -4.25 2.09 -0.20
N TRP A 451 -3.42 1.09 -0.51
CA TRP A 451 -2.92 0.17 0.51
C TRP A 451 -1.45 0.34 0.90
N THR A 452 -0.67 1.11 0.13
CA THR A 452 0.72 1.45 0.48
C THR A 452 1.06 2.79 -0.14
N ASN A 453 0.37 3.84 0.32
CA ASN A 453 0.34 5.14 -0.32
C ASN A 453 1.64 5.94 -0.12
N MET A 454 2.16 6.46 -1.22
CA MET A 454 3.29 7.39 -1.31
C MET A 454 2.93 8.57 -2.24
N GLY A 455 1.64 8.79 -2.50
CA GLY A 455 1.14 9.64 -3.58
C GLY A 455 1.33 9.02 -4.97
N ASP A 456 0.95 9.75 -6.02
CA ASP A 456 1.21 9.31 -7.41
C ASP A 456 2.71 9.36 -7.72
N GLN A 457 3.32 8.18 -7.95
CA GLN A 457 4.74 8.02 -8.19
C GLN A 457 5.05 7.27 -9.49
N PRO A 458 6.17 7.58 -10.17
CA PRO A 458 6.76 6.65 -11.11
C PRO A 458 7.24 5.39 -10.40
N LEU A 459 7.10 4.24 -11.05
CA LEU A 459 7.33 2.92 -10.46
C LEU A 459 8.75 2.74 -9.86
N ALA A 460 9.80 3.21 -10.53
CA ALA A 460 11.17 3.05 -10.06
C ALA A 460 11.42 3.78 -8.72
N ARG A 461 10.85 4.99 -8.56
CA ARG A 461 10.91 5.77 -7.32
C ARG A 461 10.15 5.10 -6.19
N TYR A 462 8.98 4.54 -6.49
CA TYR A 462 8.19 3.77 -5.54
C TYR A 462 8.93 2.52 -5.04
N LEU A 463 9.53 1.76 -5.97
CA LEU A 463 10.28 0.55 -5.65
C LEU A 463 11.60 0.82 -4.91
N ASP A 464 12.28 1.95 -5.14
CA ASP A 464 13.45 2.35 -4.34
C ASP A 464 13.11 2.46 -2.85
N SER A 465 12.05 3.21 -2.51
CA SER A 465 11.57 3.32 -1.13
C SER A 465 11.12 1.96 -0.57
N TYR A 466 10.39 1.17 -1.36
CA TYR A 466 9.90 -0.15 -0.96
C TYR A 466 11.04 -1.13 -0.65
N LEU A 467 12.03 -1.23 -1.54
CA LEU A 467 13.17 -2.14 -1.37
C LEU A 467 14.02 -1.77 -0.17
N ARG A 468 14.25 -0.48 0.08
CA ARG A 468 14.93 -0.03 1.31
C ARG A 468 14.18 -0.49 2.56
N SER A 469 12.86 -0.32 2.60
CA SER A 469 12.01 -0.83 3.69
C SER A 469 12.15 -2.35 3.85
N MET A 470 12.02 -3.10 2.75
CA MET A 470 12.09 -4.56 2.76
C MET A 470 13.45 -5.09 3.19
N ARG A 471 14.54 -4.43 2.76
CA ARG A 471 15.91 -4.76 3.16
C ARG A 471 16.14 -4.53 4.64
N LEU A 472 15.70 -3.40 5.18
CA LEU A 472 15.82 -3.13 6.61
C LEU A 472 15.14 -4.23 7.43
N VAL A 473 13.93 -4.63 7.04
CA VAL A 473 13.22 -5.74 7.72
C VAL A 473 13.98 -7.05 7.56
N TYR A 474 14.33 -7.44 6.34
CA TYR A 474 15.04 -8.69 6.07
C TYR A 474 16.32 -8.80 6.92
N HIS A 475 17.18 -7.79 6.85
CA HIS A 475 18.46 -7.78 7.53
C HIS A 475 18.30 -7.73 9.05
N THR A 476 17.33 -6.96 9.58
CA THR A 476 17.08 -6.92 11.03
C THR A 476 16.60 -8.27 11.56
N MET A 477 15.70 -8.94 10.83
CA MET A 477 15.19 -10.25 11.24
C MET A 477 16.27 -11.34 11.10
N ARG A 478 17.06 -11.31 10.01
CA ARG A 478 18.13 -12.29 9.76
C ARG A 478 19.26 -12.28 10.77
N LEU A 479 19.52 -11.14 11.42
CA LEU A 479 20.47 -11.08 12.53
C LEU A 479 20.01 -11.90 13.76
N ARG A 480 18.71 -12.23 13.88
CA ARG A 480 18.15 -12.97 15.02
C ARG A 480 17.56 -14.33 14.64
N ASP A 481 17.08 -14.47 13.40
CA ASP A 481 16.45 -15.68 12.89
C ASP A 481 17.05 -16.04 11.52
N PRO A 482 17.84 -17.13 11.41
CA PRO A 482 18.48 -17.56 10.17
C PRO A 482 17.46 -18.02 9.11
N HIS A 483 16.18 -18.12 9.46
CA HIS A 483 15.12 -18.58 8.58
C HIS A 483 14.04 -17.51 8.36
N ALA A 484 14.21 -16.29 8.87
CA ALA A 484 13.28 -15.21 8.58
C ALA A 484 13.29 -14.85 7.09
N ARG A 485 12.12 -14.64 6.51
CA ARG A 485 11.95 -14.31 5.09
C ARG A 485 11.04 -13.11 4.91
N THR A 486 11.23 -12.37 3.84
CA THR A 486 10.43 -11.19 3.49
C THR A 486 9.62 -11.43 2.23
N PHE A 487 8.41 -10.88 2.15
CA PHE A 487 7.49 -11.14 1.05
C PHE A 487 6.90 -9.85 0.46
N ILE A 488 6.85 -9.77 -0.86
CA ILE A 488 6.15 -8.72 -1.61
C ILE A 488 4.66 -9.03 -1.68
N SER A 489 3.80 -8.10 -1.23
CA SER A 489 2.33 -8.28 -1.24
C SER A 489 1.71 -7.72 -2.53
N LEU A 490 0.93 -8.54 -3.24
CA LEU A 490 0.37 -8.25 -4.56
C LEU A 490 -1.08 -8.72 -4.68
N THR A 491 -1.93 -7.94 -5.36
CA THR A 491 -3.33 -8.31 -5.66
C THR A 491 -3.43 -9.48 -6.66
N HIS A 492 -4.65 -9.93 -7.00
CA HIS A 492 -4.92 -10.92 -8.08
C HIS A 492 -4.67 -10.39 -9.50
N HIS A 493 -4.37 -9.10 -9.65
CA HIS A 493 -4.04 -8.51 -10.94
C HIS A 493 -2.67 -8.99 -11.43
N TRP A 494 -2.50 -9.09 -12.76
CA TRP A 494 -1.23 -9.53 -13.36
C TRP A 494 -0.74 -8.58 -14.46
N THR A 495 -1.27 -8.69 -15.69
CA THR A 495 -0.95 -7.78 -16.81
C THR A 495 -1.94 -6.63 -16.97
N LYS A 496 -3.01 -6.61 -16.17
CA LYS A 496 -3.98 -5.52 -16.11
C LYS A 496 -3.92 -4.85 -14.74
N PRO A 497 -3.79 -3.52 -14.63
CA PRO A 497 -3.72 -2.85 -13.34
C PRO A 497 -5.04 -3.00 -12.56
N SER A 498 -4.94 -2.88 -11.24
CA SER A 498 -6.10 -2.79 -10.35
C SER A 498 -6.96 -1.57 -10.68
N PHE A 499 -8.25 -1.67 -10.35
CA PHE A 499 -9.17 -0.55 -10.46
C PHE A 499 -8.83 0.53 -9.40
N GLY A 500 -8.97 1.79 -9.79
CA GLY A 500 -8.66 2.94 -8.94
C GLY A 500 -7.45 3.74 -9.43
N SER A 501 -7.24 4.89 -8.80
CA SER A 501 -6.10 5.76 -9.10
C SER A 501 -4.87 5.33 -8.29
N GLY A 502 -3.67 5.49 -8.87
CA GLY A 502 -2.42 5.11 -8.20
C GLY A 502 -2.17 3.60 -8.15
N ALA A 503 -2.61 2.84 -9.16
CA ALA A 503 -2.33 1.41 -9.30
C ALA A 503 -1.23 1.13 -10.33
N TYR A 504 -0.38 0.15 -10.05
CA TYR A 504 0.65 -0.39 -10.94
C TYR A 504 0.20 -1.73 -11.52
N THR A 505 0.78 -2.09 -12.67
CA THR A 505 0.61 -3.44 -13.23
C THR A 505 1.62 -4.37 -12.57
N VAL A 506 1.14 -5.51 -12.04
CA VAL A 506 1.95 -6.39 -11.20
C VAL A 506 3.15 -6.99 -11.93
N ARG A 507 2.99 -7.51 -13.15
CA ARG A 507 4.09 -8.14 -13.89
C ARG A 507 5.31 -7.23 -14.10
N PRO A 508 5.18 -6.04 -14.73
CA PRO A 508 6.33 -5.14 -14.90
C PRO A 508 6.87 -4.60 -13.55
N MET A 509 6.03 -4.47 -12.53
CA MET A 509 6.49 -4.16 -11.17
C MET A 509 7.39 -5.27 -10.63
N LEU A 510 6.99 -6.53 -10.73
CA LEU A 510 7.77 -7.67 -10.27
C LEU A 510 9.09 -7.82 -11.06
N ASP A 511 9.06 -7.55 -12.37
CA ASP A 511 10.25 -7.56 -13.22
C ASP A 511 11.29 -6.54 -12.75
N LEU A 512 10.88 -5.28 -12.57
CA LEU A 512 11.76 -4.22 -12.09
C LEU A 512 12.21 -4.46 -10.63
N PHE A 513 11.29 -4.94 -9.78
CA PHE A 513 11.62 -5.29 -8.41
C PHE A 513 12.73 -6.34 -8.33
N ALA A 514 12.66 -7.42 -9.14
CA ALA A 514 13.67 -8.46 -9.16
C ALA A 514 15.03 -7.95 -9.65
N GLU A 515 15.04 -7.10 -10.68
CA GLU A 515 16.27 -6.44 -11.17
C GLU A 515 16.92 -5.57 -10.08
N MET A 516 16.14 -4.69 -9.45
CA MET A 516 16.61 -3.83 -8.36
C MET A 516 17.03 -4.64 -7.13
N ALA A 517 16.35 -5.73 -6.81
CA ALA A 517 16.69 -6.61 -5.69
C ALA A 517 18.08 -7.23 -5.84
N VAL A 518 18.47 -7.65 -7.05
CA VAL A 518 19.81 -8.24 -7.29
C VAL A 518 20.91 -7.18 -7.29
N ALA A 519 20.62 -5.96 -7.74
CA ALA A 519 21.60 -4.89 -7.94
C ALA A 519 22.38 -4.48 -6.68
N GLU A 520 21.78 -4.62 -5.49
CA GLU A 520 22.42 -4.31 -4.19
C GLU A 520 22.83 -5.56 -3.39
N GLY A 521 22.94 -6.71 -4.06
CA GLY A 521 23.29 -8.01 -3.48
C GLY A 521 22.05 -8.84 -3.15
N ASP A 522 21.79 -9.92 -3.89
CA ASP A 522 20.54 -10.70 -3.79
C ASP A 522 20.24 -11.19 -2.35
N PHE A 523 18.95 -11.26 -2.00
CA PHE A 523 18.45 -11.65 -0.66
C PHE A 523 17.22 -12.55 -0.76
N GLU A 524 16.94 -13.33 0.29
CA GLU A 524 15.86 -14.32 0.28
C GLU A 524 14.47 -13.68 0.48
N TRP A 525 13.94 -13.08 -0.58
CA TRP A 525 12.56 -12.65 -0.68
C TRP A 525 11.64 -13.70 -1.32
N GLY A 526 10.33 -13.57 -1.09
CA GLY A 526 9.25 -14.36 -1.71
C GLY A 526 8.05 -13.50 -2.10
N ILE A 527 6.95 -14.11 -2.54
CA ILE A 527 5.72 -13.42 -2.95
C ILE A 527 4.55 -13.78 -2.04
N ALA A 528 3.83 -12.78 -1.57
CA ALA A 528 2.54 -12.85 -0.88
C ALA A 528 1.44 -12.38 -1.85
N TYR A 529 0.86 -13.30 -2.61
CA TYR A 529 -0.07 -13.01 -3.71
C TYR A 529 -1.52 -13.25 -3.28
N HIS A 530 -2.48 -12.47 -3.77
CA HIS A 530 -3.89 -12.54 -3.38
C HIS A 530 -4.78 -13.08 -4.51
N PRO A 531 -4.74 -14.38 -4.89
CA PRO A 531 -5.45 -14.90 -6.04
C PRO A 531 -6.95 -15.10 -5.74
N TYR A 532 -7.70 -14.01 -5.81
CA TYR A 532 -9.17 -14.04 -5.81
C TYR A 532 -9.74 -14.53 -7.15
N PRO A 533 -11.00 -14.99 -7.20
CA PRO A 533 -11.75 -15.12 -8.44
C PRO A 533 -11.74 -13.80 -9.22
N GLN A 534 -11.84 -13.87 -10.56
CA GLN A 534 -11.76 -12.66 -11.41
C GLN A 534 -12.80 -11.58 -11.03
N ASP A 535 -13.99 -12.03 -10.58
CA ASP A 535 -15.02 -11.19 -9.99
C ASP A 535 -15.18 -11.59 -8.52
N LEU A 536 -14.80 -10.68 -7.62
CA LEU A 536 -14.92 -10.88 -6.17
C LEU A 536 -16.34 -11.24 -5.72
N ARG A 537 -17.38 -10.87 -6.49
CA ARG A 537 -18.78 -11.19 -6.17
C ARG A 537 -19.19 -12.59 -6.61
N ASN A 538 -18.45 -13.22 -7.52
CA ASN A 538 -18.75 -14.54 -8.05
C ASN A 538 -17.76 -15.60 -7.52
N PRO A 539 -18.20 -16.54 -6.66
CA PRO A 539 -17.32 -17.60 -6.14
C PRO A 539 -16.91 -18.66 -7.19
N ASP A 540 -17.54 -18.71 -8.36
CA ASP A 540 -17.38 -19.79 -9.34
C ASP A 540 -16.10 -19.64 -10.18
N THR A 541 -14.94 -19.59 -9.54
CA THR A 541 -13.64 -19.35 -10.17
C THR A 541 -13.29 -20.30 -11.31
N TRP A 542 -13.78 -21.55 -11.30
CA TRP A 542 -13.58 -22.49 -12.40
C TRP A 542 -14.18 -21.99 -13.73
N ASN A 543 -15.15 -21.07 -13.66
CA ASN A 543 -15.78 -20.40 -14.79
C ASN A 543 -15.15 -19.04 -15.14
N ASP A 544 -14.04 -18.64 -14.51
CA ASP A 544 -13.34 -17.38 -14.84
C ASP A 544 -13.00 -17.36 -16.35
N GLY A 545 -13.50 -16.37 -17.08
CA GLY A 545 -13.48 -16.31 -18.54
C GLY A 545 -12.33 -15.49 -19.12
N ASP A 546 -11.80 -14.53 -18.34
CA ASP A 546 -10.77 -13.59 -18.82
C ASP A 546 -9.34 -14.14 -18.62
N VAL A 547 -9.18 -15.25 -17.91
CA VAL A 547 -7.87 -15.81 -17.56
C VAL A 547 -7.32 -16.76 -18.62
N THR A 548 -6.01 -16.69 -18.84
CA THR A 548 -5.27 -17.64 -19.70
C THR A 548 -4.19 -18.37 -18.88
N ASN A 549 -3.58 -19.40 -19.47
CA ASN A 549 -2.52 -20.20 -18.81
C ASN A 549 -1.10 -19.77 -19.20
N ASP A 550 -0.97 -18.63 -19.89
CA ASP A 550 0.30 -18.04 -20.28
C ASP A 550 0.66 -16.83 -19.39
N PHE A 551 1.85 -16.27 -19.59
CA PHE A 551 2.37 -15.17 -18.75
C PHE A 551 1.76 -13.80 -19.08
N ASP A 552 0.94 -13.69 -20.12
CA ASP A 552 0.23 -12.48 -20.53
C ASP A 552 -1.20 -12.40 -19.96
N THR A 553 -1.66 -13.42 -19.20
CA THR A 553 -2.97 -13.44 -18.54
C THR A 553 -3.27 -12.14 -17.77
N PRO A 554 -4.47 -11.56 -17.85
CA PRO A 554 -4.79 -10.32 -17.13
C PRO A 554 -4.82 -10.50 -15.60
N TYR A 555 -5.18 -11.70 -15.14
CA TYR A 555 -5.32 -12.06 -13.73
C TYR A 555 -4.68 -13.43 -13.46
N ILE A 556 -4.24 -13.63 -12.22
CA ILE A 556 -3.94 -14.96 -11.68
C ILE A 556 -4.98 -15.26 -10.60
N THR A 557 -5.86 -16.20 -10.88
CA THR A 557 -6.98 -16.61 -10.03
C THR A 557 -6.82 -18.08 -9.64
N PRO A 558 -7.69 -18.65 -8.78
CA PRO A 558 -7.66 -20.08 -8.50
C PRO A 558 -7.71 -20.96 -9.76
N LYS A 559 -8.24 -20.46 -10.90
CA LYS A 559 -8.33 -21.22 -12.15
C LYS A 559 -6.97 -21.51 -12.79
N ASN A 560 -6.04 -20.55 -12.77
CA ASN A 560 -4.74 -20.59 -13.46
C ASN A 560 -3.55 -20.36 -12.51
N LEU A 561 -3.66 -20.75 -11.23
CA LEU A 561 -2.62 -20.58 -10.19
C LEU A 561 -1.22 -21.05 -10.61
N GLU A 562 -1.11 -22.01 -11.53
CA GLU A 562 0.13 -22.53 -12.08
C GLU A 562 1.02 -21.46 -12.73
N VAL A 563 0.41 -20.36 -13.23
CA VAL A 563 1.11 -19.27 -13.92
C VAL A 563 2.18 -18.64 -13.04
N LEU A 564 1.89 -18.35 -11.76
CA LEU A 564 2.83 -17.66 -10.88
C LEU A 564 4.08 -18.52 -10.56
N PRO A 565 3.97 -19.79 -10.10
CA PRO A 565 5.11 -20.68 -9.95
C PRO A 565 5.93 -20.84 -11.24
N ALA A 566 5.27 -21.00 -12.39
CA ALA A 566 5.95 -21.14 -13.67
C ALA A 566 6.71 -19.86 -14.06
N TYR A 567 6.14 -18.68 -13.79
CA TYR A 567 6.80 -17.40 -14.04
C TYR A 567 8.05 -17.24 -13.17
N LEU A 568 7.96 -17.57 -11.87
CA LEU A 568 9.09 -17.47 -10.94
C LEU A 568 10.17 -18.55 -11.12
N ALA A 569 9.93 -19.55 -11.97
CA ALA A 569 10.93 -20.57 -12.28
C ALA A 569 12.00 -20.07 -13.28
N GLN A 570 11.83 -18.89 -13.88
CA GLN A 570 12.84 -18.28 -14.76
C GLN A 570 14.10 -17.90 -13.96
N ASP A 571 15.29 -18.07 -14.55
CA ASP A 571 16.60 -17.87 -13.90
C ASP A 571 16.73 -16.52 -13.16
N ARG A 572 16.21 -15.45 -13.76
CA ARG A 572 16.25 -14.09 -13.21
C ARG A 572 15.50 -13.91 -11.89
N PHE A 573 14.63 -14.85 -11.52
CA PHE A 573 13.91 -14.84 -10.25
C PHE A 573 14.51 -15.78 -9.22
N LEU A 574 15.42 -16.68 -9.57
CA LEU A 574 15.97 -17.64 -8.60
C LEU A 574 16.88 -16.93 -7.59
N PHE A 575 16.68 -17.20 -6.30
CA PHE A 575 17.58 -16.72 -5.25
C PHE A 575 18.97 -17.31 -5.45
N GLN A 576 19.97 -16.43 -5.57
CA GLN A 576 21.35 -16.74 -5.91
C GLN A 576 21.48 -17.64 -7.17
N GLY A 577 20.55 -17.50 -8.12
CA GLY A 577 20.49 -18.29 -9.34
C GLY A 577 20.19 -19.78 -9.12
N LYS A 578 19.74 -20.18 -7.93
CA LYS A 578 19.62 -21.61 -7.55
C LYS A 578 18.29 -21.98 -6.92
N THR A 579 17.76 -21.15 -6.03
CA THR A 579 16.62 -21.51 -5.18
C THR A 579 15.34 -20.81 -5.63
N PRO A 580 14.23 -21.52 -5.88
CA PRO A 580 12.95 -20.89 -6.18
C PRO A 580 12.49 -19.95 -5.07
N ARG A 581 11.81 -18.86 -5.45
CA ARG A 581 11.19 -17.91 -4.50
C ARG A 581 9.97 -18.56 -3.86
N ALA A 582 9.83 -18.42 -2.55
CA ALA A 582 8.67 -18.93 -1.82
C ALA A 582 7.40 -18.15 -2.21
N ILE A 583 6.29 -18.86 -2.36
CA ILE A 583 4.97 -18.27 -2.64
C ILE A 583 4.03 -18.53 -1.47
N LEU A 584 3.43 -17.46 -0.95
CA LEU A 584 2.30 -17.48 -0.05
C LEU A 584 1.11 -16.91 -0.80
N PHE A 585 0.04 -17.68 -0.95
CA PHE A 585 -1.25 -17.10 -1.29
C PHE A 585 -1.86 -16.56 -0.01
N SER A 586 -1.63 -15.28 0.28
CA SER A 586 -1.76 -14.71 1.63
C SER A 586 -3.14 -14.18 1.97
N GLU A 587 -4.01 -13.99 0.99
CA GLU A 587 -5.36 -13.47 1.17
C GLU A 587 -6.25 -13.80 -0.05
N GLN A 588 -7.21 -14.72 0.12
CA GLN A 588 -8.18 -15.07 -0.92
C GLN A 588 -9.36 -15.85 -0.34
N GLY A 589 -10.52 -15.73 -0.98
CA GLY A 589 -11.71 -16.47 -0.56
C GLY A 589 -12.81 -16.48 -1.60
N PHE A 590 -13.91 -17.13 -1.24
CA PHE A 590 -15.06 -17.32 -2.12
C PHE A 590 -16.28 -16.68 -1.47
N ASN A 591 -16.83 -15.68 -2.15
CA ASN A 591 -17.97 -14.91 -1.67
C ASN A 591 -19.23 -15.79 -1.62
N THR A 592 -20.03 -15.66 -0.57
CA THR A 592 -21.40 -16.17 -0.53
C THR A 592 -22.37 -14.99 -0.74
N PRO A 593 -22.88 -14.73 -1.96
CA PRO A 593 -23.76 -13.58 -2.24
C PRO A 593 -24.92 -13.45 -1.25
N THR A 594 -25.51 -14.59 -0.87
CA THR A 594 -26.45 -14.74 0.23
C THR A 594 -25.98 -15.80 1.23
N LEU A 595 -26.71 -15.98 2.33
CA LEU A 595 -26.50 -17.09 3.27
C LEU A 595 -27.30 -18.35 2.89
N SER A 596 -27.87 -18.42 1.68
CA SER A 596 -28.57 -19.61 1.21
C SER A 596 -27.63 -20.82 1.15
N GLU A 597 -28.19 -22.02 1.28
CA GLU A 597 -27.39 -23.24 1.15
C GLU A 597 -26.71 -23.34 -0.23
N GLU A 598 -27.39 -22.90 -1.30
CA GLU A 598 -26.84 -22.87 -2.66
C GLU A 598 -25.56 -22.05 -2.75
N ASP A 599 -25.56 -20.80 -2.26
CA ASP A 599 -24.36 -19.95 -2.27
C ASP A 599 -23.26 -20.49 -1.37
N GLN A 600 -23.60 -21.10 -0.23
CA GLN A 600 -22.62 -21.76 0.63
C GLN A 600 -22.00 -22.99 -0.04
N ARG A 601 -22.76 -23.76 -0.83
CA ARG A 601 -22.24 -24.88 -1.64
C ARG A 601 -21.28 -24.40 -2.73
N ARG A 602 -21.51 -23.22 -3.31
CA ARG A 602 -20.57 -22.58 -4.25
C ARG A 602 -19.26 -22.17 -3.58
N GLN A 603 -19.31 -21.62 -2.37
CA GLN A 603 -18.10 -21.38 -1.56
C GLN A 603 -17.34 -22.70 -1.31
N VAL A 604 -18.03 -23.79 -0.95
CA VAL A 604 -17.41 -25.11 -0.79
C VAL A 604 -16.73 -25.59 -2.08
N ALA A 605 -17.40 -25.44 -3.23
CA ALA A 605 -16.84 -25.82 -4.52
C ALA A 605 -15.54 -25.06 -4.81
N GLY A 606 -15.49 -23.75 -4.55
CA GLY A 606 -14.28 -22.94 -4.71
C GLY A 606 -13.13 -23.42 -3.82
N LEU A 607 -13.41 -23.72 -2.55
CA LEU A 607 -12.42 -24.24 -1.59
C LEU A 607 -11.84 -25.58 -2.07
N ILE A 608 -12.70 -26.55 -2.42
CA ILE A 608 -12.26 -27.88 -2.86
C ILE A 608 -11.52 -27.81 -4.19
N TYR A 609 -12.03 -27.05 -5.17
CA TYR A 609 -11.38 -26.82 -6.46
C TYR A 609 -9.94 -26.33 -6.28
N THR A 610 -9.76 -25.34 -5.41
CA THR A 610 -8.44 -24.74 -5.15
C THR A 610 -7.48 -25.72 -4.50
N PHE A 611 -7.91 -26.45 -3.47
CA PHE A 611 -7.03 -27.40 -2.78
C PHE A 611 -6.68 -28.64 -3.62
N ARG A 612 -7.53 -29.04 -4.58
CA ARG A 612 -7.17 -30.06 -5.56
C ARG A 612 -5.96 -29.65 -6.40
N LYS A 613 -5.86 -28.37 -6.77
CA LYS A 613 -4.72 -27.81 -7.52
C LYS A 613 -3.48 -27.61 -6.65
N LEU A 614 -3.63 -27.00 -5.47
CA LEU A 614 -2.51 -26.66 -4.58
C LEU A 614 -1.64 -27.87 -4.18
N ARG A 615 -2.23 -29.06 -4.06
CA ARG A 615 -1.50 -30.31 -3.75
C ARG A 615 -0.40 -30.64 -4.75
N GLN A 616 -0.49 -30.12 -5.97
CA GLN A 616 0.47 -30.37 -7.05
C GLN A 616 1.51 -29.22 -7.17
N MET A 617 1.48 -28.24 -6.27
CA MET A 617 2.29 -27.01 -6.33
C MET A 617 3.21 -26.88 -5.09
N PRO A 618 4.33 -27.62 -5.02
CA PRO A 618 5.20 -27.63 -3.83
C PRO A 618 5.94 -26.31 -3.57
N THR A 619 6.04 -25.41 -4.56
CA THR A 619 6.60 -24.06 -4.40
C THR A 619 5.65 -23.07 -3.73
N VAL A 620 4.35 -23.39 -3.71
CA VAL A 620 3.35 -22.67 -2.93
C VAL A 620 3.37 -23.27 -1.53
N GLU A 621 3.86 -22.49 -0.57
CA GLU A 621 4.05 -22.93 0.81
C GLU A 621 2.80 -22.75 1.65
N ALA A 622 1.94 -21.77 1.33
CA ALA A 622 0.75 -21.48 2.10
C ALA A 622 -0.40 -20.96 1.22
N TRP A 623 -1.63 -21.26 1.64
CA TRP A 623 -2.87 -20.68 1.13
C TRP A 623 -3.72 -20.25 2.32
N HIS A 624 -3.89 -18.95 2.50
CA HIS A 624 -4.62 -18.34 3.59
C HIS A 624 -6.03 -17.97 3.15
N LEU A 625 -7.01 -18.64 3.76
CA LEU A 625 -8.40 -18.27 3.60
C LEU A 625 -8.67 -16.88 4.17
N HIS A 626 -9.02 -15.92 3.32
CA HIS A 626 -9.75 -14.72 3.71
C HIS A 626 -11.23 -15.05 3.55
N ARG A 627 -11.98 -15.34 4.61
CA ARG A 627 -11.60 -15.06 6.01
C ARG A 627 -12.30 -15.91 7.06
N TYR A 628 -11.89 -15.69 8.31
CA TYR A 628 -12.49 -16.35 9.47
C TYR A 628 -13.98 -16.05 9.64
N GLN A 629 -14.38 -14.78 9.52
CA GLN A 629 -15.75 -14.32 9.74
C GLN A 629 -16.13 -13.24 8.72
N ASP A 630 -17.37 -13.28 8.22
CA ASP A 630 -17.91 -12.25 7.34
C ASP A 630 -17.82 -10.84 7.97
N MET A 631 -17.46 -9.83 7.15
CA MET A 631 -17.68 -8.41 7.49
C MET A 631 -18.21 -7.65 6.26
N PRO A 632 -19.45 -7.88 5.82
CA PRO A 632 -19.99 -7.23 4.62
C PRO A 632 -19.96 -5.70 4.70
N ALA A 633 -20.11 -5.12 5.89
CA ALA A 633 -20.01 -3.67 6.07
C ALA A 633 -18.59 -3.12 5.84
N GLY A 634 -17.55 -3.92 6.14
CA GLY A 634 -16.15 -3.52 5.95
C GLY A 634 -15.55 -3.94 4.59
N GLU A 635 -16.23 -4.82 3.86
CA GLU A 635 -15.73 -5.51 2.66
C GLU A 635 -16.61 -5.21 1.43
N GLY A 636 -17.26 -4.04 1.37
CA GLY A 636 -18.07 -3.64 0.21
C GLY A 636 -19.24 -4.57 -0.11
N GLY A 637 -19.79 -5.24 0.92
CA GLY A 637 -20.89 -6.20 0.82
C GLY A 637 -20.47 -7.66 0.67
N LEU A 638 -19.16 -7.96 0.58
CA LEU A 638 -18.66 -9.32 0.41
C LEU A 638 -18.79 -10.16 1.70
N ARG A 639 -19.10 -11.44 1.52
CA ARG A 639 -19.22 -12.46 2.57
C ARG A 639 -18.24 -13.60 2.31
N LEU A 640 -16.97 -13.32 2.56
CA LEU A 640 -15.83 -14.23 2.34
C LEU A 640 -15.56 -15.16 3.53
N GLY A 641 -16.27 -14.96 4.65
CA GLY A 641 -16.13 -15.72 5.88
C GLY A 641 -16.58 -17.17 5.76
N ILE A 642 -15.94 -18.06 6.52
CA ILE A 642 -16.47 -19.40 6.84
C ILE A 642 -17.36 -19.40 8.09
N LEU A 643 -17.35 -18.31 8.85
CA LEU A 643 -18.41 -17.93 9.77
C LEU A 643 -19.22 -16.78 9.14
N ASP A 644 -20.53 -16.75 9.38
CA ASP A 644 -21.35 -15.60 9.01
C ASP A 644 -21.07 -14.38 9.91
N ASP A 645 -21.73 -13.25 9.65
CA ASP A 645 -21.49 -11.99 10.37
C ASP A 645 -21.91 -12.06 11.85
N GLN A 646 -22.66 -13.09 12.25
CA GLN A 646 -23.06 -13.38 13.63
C GLN A 646 -22.21 -14.47 14.29
N GLY A 647 -21.19 -14.99 13.59
CA GLY A 647 -20.29 -16.02 14.11
C GLY A 647 -20.84 -17.45 14.00
N VAL A 648 -21.92 -17.67 13.24
CA VAL A 648 -22.47 -19.00 12.97
C VAL A 648 -21.64 -19.68 11.88
N ARG A 649 -21.35 -20.97 12.08
CA ARG A 649 -20.59 -21.78 11.11
C ARG A 649 -21.39 -21.93 9.82
N LYS A 650 -20.77 -21.55 8.70
CA LYS A 650 -21.25 -21.86 7.35
C LYS A 650 -20.83 -23.27 6.95
N LEU A 651 -21.40 -23.80 5.87
CA LEU A 651 -20.95 -25.04 5.24
C LEU A 651 -19.44 -25.00 4.91
N GLY A 652 -18.93 -23.82 4.51
CA GLY A 652 -17.52 -23.57 4.27
C GLY A 652 -16.61 -23.88 5.47
N TRP A 653 -17.07 -23.68 6.72
CA TRP A 653 -16.31 -24.08 7.92
C TRP A 653 -16.03 -25.57 7.93
N HIS A 654 -17.09 -26.36 7.75
CA HIS A 654 -17.02 -27.81 7.79
C HIS A 654 -16.19 -28.36 6.63
N ALA A 655 -16.36 -27.80 5.43
CA ALA A 655 -15.52 -28.14 4.28
C ALA A 655 -14.05 -27.83 4.55
N TYR A 656 -13.73 -26.63 5.07
CA TYR A 656 -12.35 -26.22 5.32
C TYR A 656 -11.67 -27.07 6.40
N ALA A 657 -12.39 -27.42 7.45
CA ALA A 657 -11.92 -28.36 8.48
C ALA A 657 -11.64 -29.75 7.88
N ALA A 658 -12.52 -30.23 6.98
CA ALA A 658 -12.42 -31.55 6.35
C ALA A 658 -11.28 -31.69 5.34
N ILE A 659 -10.84 -30.60 4.69
CA ILE A 659 -9.75 -30.63 3.69
C ILE A 659 -8.48 -31.27 4.30
N GLY A 660 -7.99 -32.31 3.64
CA GLY A 660 -6.85 -33.13 4.04
C GLY A 660 -7.19 -34.34 4.92
N GLY A 661 -8.46 -34.52 5.29
CA GLY A 661 -8.95 -35.63 6.12
C GLY A 661 -9.97 -36.53 5.40
N GLU A 662 -10.51 -37.51 6.13
CA GLU A 662 -11.45 -38.52 5.60
C GLU A 662 -12.78 -37.90 5.12
N GLU A 663 -13.26 -36.87 5.81
CA GLU A 663 -14.54 -36.19 5.50
C GLU A 663 -14.48 -35.33 4.23
N GLU A 664 -13.29 -35.08 3.66
CA GLU A 664 -13.16 -34.30 2.42
C GLU A 664 -13.99 -34.89 1.28
N ALA A 665 -14.10 -36.22 1.20
CA ALA A 665 -14.86 -36.91 0.15
C ALA A 665 -16.35 -36.52 0.12
N THR A 666 -16.93 -36.15 1.26
CA THR A 666 -18.31 -35.67 1.34
C THR A 666 -18.44 -34.30 0.69
N PHE A 667 -17.53 -33.37 0.99
CA PHE A 667 -17.53 -32.02 0.40
C PHE A 667 -17.06 -32.02 -1.06
N ALA A 668 -16.22 -32.98 -1.46
CA ALA A 668 -15.82 -33.19 -2.83
C ALA A 668 -17.04 -33.50 -3.74
N ARG A 669 -17.97 -34.34 -3.29
CA ARG A 669 -19.21 -34.61 -4.02
C ARG A 669 -20.07 -33.36 -4.19
N ILE A 670 -20.21 -32.56 -3.13
CA ILE A 670 -20.92 -31.26 -3.20
C ILE A 670 -20.27 -30.35 -4.23
N ALA A 671 -18.94 -30.25 -4.23
CA ALA A 671 -18.19 -29.45 -5.19
C ALA A 671 -18.41 -29.95 -6.63
N ASP A 672 -18.35 -31.26 -6.87
CA ASP A 672 -18.51 -31.85 -8.20
C ASP A 672 -19.93 -31.63 -8.77
N GLU A 673 -20.96 -31.71 -7.93
CA GLU A 673 -22.35 -31.37 -8.27
C GLU A 673 -22.51 -29.89 -8.64
N VAL A 674 -21.84 -28.98 -7.94
CA VAL A 674 -21.92 -27.53 -8.23
C VAL A 674 -21.15 -27.17 -9.50
N MET A 675 -20.00 -27.79 -9.73
CA MET A 675 -19.15 -27.50 -10.89
C MET A 675 -19.67 -28.14 -12.19
N ASN A 676 -20.45 -29.21 -12.08
CA ASN A 676 -21.07 -29.92 -13.22
C ASN A 676 -22.59 -30.11 -12.96
N PRO A 677 -23.36 -29.00 -12.94
CA PRO A 677 -24.76 -29.00 -12.52
C PRO A 677 -25.73 -29.67 -13.49
#